data_AF-A0A4R6RVT5-F1
#
_entry.id   AF-A0A4R6RVT5-F1
#
_cell.length_a   1.000
_cell.length_b   1.000
_cell.length_c   1.000
_cell.angle_alpha   90.00
_cell.angle_beta   90.00
_cell.angle_gamma   90.00
#
_symmetry.space_group_name_H-M   'P 1'
#
loop_
_entity.id
_entity.type
_entity.pdbx_description
1 polymer ?
#
loop_
_entity_poly.entity_id
_entity_poly.type
_entity_poly.pdbx_seq_one_letter_code
_entity_poly.pdbx_strand_id
1 'polypeptide(L)'
;MSRSTRLSLVASAAVAVAAAVVLPPTAAAAPPPKNVFAGAHGPVGWDVYRQLDGMSALRPGAQVRQFSSFDRAGGNDDGFNGTYSCLRTTSAGCVIAEAAGAGELESMWFTRDYGDMTANGRITVELDGTTVLSARLVDVVNGKVGAPFVWPLVGNGDDTAGGSVIKVPMPYRQSMRVTVEHNPLFYHVDYRSFASAEGVSTFNPGDPAQDVIARLRGFGVYDPKPAAPGATTSSATHNLAAGASAQFASLTGAGRITQLRVKVPQVVAAPRVIDDGRAYTGGSSFTVKVDPANQGVRLIRRLDGFIGNQRAKVTVDGVAAGEWSSGPPTPANTWTDQTLDLPSSLTSGKAQLKVQNTFVGSDLDVNEFRYDVESNVGGVWTRTDVLDVGPGHPGEEQAHGYAITGQNWSGFRTFRYPTPAADVTASDAVLTGAHLKITFDGETTVDAPLGEFFGAGLGEYDTRTLFSSIDSHADGWYTAWWPMPYAAGAKVELVNGSNQAISGAVVEVTSAPDPALHGLIRAAQVGHFHATHHAGDTVNGADWSILDTQGQGVFYGETQTMQGQIAAGNRREYLEGDERVYVDGVASPAWHGTGTEDFFESGWYFRDGTTYAMPLAGNPAYETDGDGCQYDCTGAVRLMAGDAVPFASELTFGIEHGPGDDKPAHYSTTAYWYGSAQPGMTETDVVDVADQASRAAHQYTATGETTATLTSTFEGVHNTQQVSHGVAATTAPVTFTVAVAGDNTGVRLVRMSDQGVGYQQAAVFVDGQQVGTWLQPLANTHSRWLEDRFDLPPSATAGKTSVTIKLVPVDGGPAWSAARYRVESLG
;
A
#
# COMPACT_ATOMS: atom_id res chain seq x y z
N MET A 1 74.29 6.37 -60.65
CA MET A 1 75.12 5.20 -60.31
C MET A 1 74.92 4.86 -58.83
N SER A 2 74.48 3.63 -58.58
CA SER A 2 74.66 2.79 -57.38
C SER A 2 74.53 3.37 -55.95
N ARG A 3 73.47 2.91 -55.28
CA ARG A 3 73.39 2.25 -53.95
C ARG A 3 73.90 2.93 -52.66
N SER A 4 72.91 3.11 -51.76
CA SER A 4 72.85 2.74 -50.33
C SER A 4 73.92 3.24 -49.36
N THR A 5 73.50 3.77 -48.20
CA THR A 5 73.52 3.08 -46.88
C THR A 5 72.71 3.90 -45.85
N ARG A 6 71.95 3.20 -44.99
CA ARG A 6 71.18 3.73 -43.84
C ARG A 6 72.08 3.87 -42.60
N LEU A 7 71.83 4.87 -41.75
CA LEU A 7 71.55 4.80 -40.29
C LEU A 7 71.59 6.25 -39.75
N SER A 8 70.44 6.80 -39.34
CA SER A 8 69.93 6.85 -37.95
C SER A 8 70.54 7.97 -37.10
N LEU A 9 69.75 9.02 -36.86
CA LEU A 9 69.88 9.84 -35.65
C LEU A 9 68.51 10.32 -35.18
N VAL A 10 68.27 10.06 -33.90
CA VAL A 10 67.08 10.39 -33.11
C VAL A 10 67.02 11.91 -32.93
N ALA A 11 65.84 12.50 -33.14
CA ALA A 11 65.55 13.88 -32.78
C ALA A 11 64.20 13.96 -32.06
N SER A 12 64.28 14.41 -30.81
CA SER A 12 63.18 14.70 -29.89
C SER A 12 62.29 15.82 -30.44
N ALA A 13 60.97 15.59 -30.47
CA ALA A 13 59.99 16.63 -30.78
C ALA A 13 59.15 16.92 -29.53
N ALA A 14 59.20 18.17 -29.09
CA ALA A 14 58.39 18.73 -28.01
C ALA A 14 56.90 18.71 -28.40
N VAL A 15 56.07 18.14 -27.52
CA VAL A 15 54.61 18.16 -27.66
C VAL A 15 54.08 19.35 -26.87
N ALA A 16 53.44 20.27 -27.58
CA ALA A 16 52.64 21.34 -27.00
C ALA A 16 51.36 20.74 -26.41
N VAL A 17 51.15 20.93 -25.10
CA VAL A 17 49.91 20.58 -24.42
C VAL A 17 48.87 21.66 -24.71
N ALA A 18 47.91 21.36 -25.58
CA ALA A 18 46.69 22.14 -25.73
C ALA A 18 45.74 21.78 -24.59
N ALA A 19 45.41 22.74 -23.73
CA ALA A 19 44.39 22.60 -22.71
C ALA A 19 43.02 22.49 -23.39
N ALA A 20 42.43 21.30 -23.42
CA ALA A 20 41.05 21.11 -23.79
C ALA A 20 40.16 21.48 -22.59
N VAL A 21 39.37 22.54 -22.74
CA VAL A 21 38.26 22.85 -21.84
C VAL A 21 37.20 21.76 -22.02
N VAL A 22 37.12 20.84 -21.05
CA VAL A 22 36.02 19.87 -20.98
C VAL A 22 34.82 20.62 -20.40
N LEU A 23 33.88 21.00 -21.27
CA LEU A 23 32.56 21.43 -20.85
C LEU A 23 31.82 20.21 -20.25
N PRO A 24 31.09 20.38 -19.14
CA PRO A 24 30.27 19.31 -18.58
C PRO A 24 29.23 18.86 -19.63
N PRO A 25 28.84 17.57 -19.64
CA PRO A 25 27.81 17.11 -20.55
C PRO A 25 26.54 17.89 -20.28
N THR A 26 26.05 18.60 -21.29
CA THR A 26 24.71 19.17 -21.28
C THR A 26 23.74 18.04 -21.04
N ALA A 27 23.04 18.07 -19.91
CA ALA A 27 21.93 17.16 -19.63
C ALA A 27 21.01 17.19 -20.85
N ALA A 28 20.89 16.06 -21.54
CA ALA A 28 19.86 15.92 -22.56
C ALA A 28 18.53 16.14 -21.85
N ALA A 29 17.79 17.16 -22.29
CA ALA A 29 16.44 17.39 -21.80
C ALA A 29 15.67 16.08 -21.93
N ALA A 30 15.07 15.63 -20.82
CA ALA A 30 14.17 14.50 -20.83
C ALA A 30 13.14 14.71 -21.96
N PRO A 31 12.77 13.66 -22.71
CA PRO A 31 11.67 13.77 -23.65
C PRO A 31 10.44 14.33 -22.91
N PRO A 32 9.60 15.16 -23.56
CA PRO A 32 8.40 15.68 -22.93
C PRO A 32 7.59 14.52 -22.34
N PRO A 33 6.94 14.70 -21.18
CA PRO A 33 6.16 13.64 -20.56
C PRO A 33 5.17 13.10 -21.60
N LYS A 34 5.28 11.81 -21.91
CA LYS A 34 4.16 11.07 -22.51
C LYS A 34 2.99 11.26 -21.53
N ASN A 35 1.79 11.53 -22.06
CA ASN A 35 0.56 11.75 -21.29
C ASN A 35 0.59 10.99 -19.95
N VAL A 36 0.58 11.74 -18.85
CA VAL A 36 0.70 11.25 -17.46
C VAL A 36 -0.53 10.44 -17.04
N PHE A 37 -1.57 10.40 -17.89
CA PHE A 37 -2.68 9.48 -17.78
C PHE A 37 -2.29 8.23 -18.55
N ALA A 38 -1.75 7.27 -17.82
CA ALA A 38 -1.50 5.92 -18.30
C ALA A 38 -2.74 5.40 -19.06
N GLY A 39 -2.53 4.50 -20.04
CA GLY A 39 -3.61 3.95 -20.86
C GLY A 39 -4.73 3.31 -20.02
N ALA A 40 -5.74 2.71 -20.67
CA ALA A 40 -6.96 2.18 -20.02
C ALA A 40 -6.74 1.31 -18.76
N HIS A 41 -5.54 0.77 -18.55
CA HIS A 41 -5.13 -0.03 -17.40
C HIS A 41 -4.70 0.78 -16.18
N GLY A 42 -4.19 2.01 -16.33
CA GLY A 42 -3.42 2.73 -15.29
C GLY A 42 -1.92 2.42 -15.38
N PRO A 43 -1.08 2.84 -14.41
CA PRO A 43 0.33 2.48 -14.38
C PRO A 43 0.49 0.95 -14.29
N VAL A 44 1.52 0.40 -14.93
CA VAL A 44 1.79 -1.05 -15.02
C VAL A 44 3.26 -1.30 -14.67
N GLY A 45 3.51 -2.33 -13.88
CA GLY A 45 4.83 -2.72 -13.43
C GLY A 45 5.44 -1.65 -12.53
N TRP A 46 6.74 -1.40 -12.72
CA TRP A 46 7.45 -0.39 -11.93
C TRP A 46 6.90 1.03 -12.08
N ASP A 47 6.08 1.31 -13.10
CA ASP A 47 5.43 2.62 -13.23
C ASP A 47 4.46 2.92 -12.08
N VAL A 48 3.95 1.90 -11.38
CA VAL A 48 3.17 2.05 -10.13
C VAL A 48 3.93 2.92 -9.12
N TYR A 49 5.25 2.73 -8.99
CA TYR A 49 6.09 3.48 -8.05
C TYR A 49 6.80 4.69 -8.69
N ARG A 50 6.91 4.73 -10.02
CA ARG A 50 7.57 5.84 -10.74
C ARG A 50 6.61 7.00 -11.06
N GLN A 51 5.30 6.74 -11.12
CA GLN A 51 4.26 7.70 -11.51
C GLN A 51 3.27 8.00 -10.37
N LEU A 52 3.79 8.12 -9.14
CA LEU A 52 2.99 8.40 -7.94
C LEU A 52 2.26 9.76 -7.98
N ASP A 53 2.68 10.68 -8.85
CA ASP A 53 1.99 11.95 -9.13
C ASP A 53 0.77 11.81 -10.07
N GLY A 54 0.57 10.64 -10.67
CA GLY A 54 -0.56 10.28 -11.54
C GLY A 54 -1.67 9.47 -10.86
N MET A 55 -1.59 9.21 -9.56
CA MET A 55 -2.56 8.38 -8.81
C MET A 55 -4.00 8.92 -8.84
N SER A 56 -4.18 10.21 -9.13
CA SER A 56 -5.52 10.80 -9.26
C SER A 56 -6.26 10.42 -10.55
N ALA A 57 -5.61 9.69 -11.47
CA ALA A 57 -6.21 9.22 -12.70
C ALA A 57 -7.30 8.16 -12.42
N LEU A 58 -8.52 8.41 -12.90
CA LEU A 58 -9.61 7.45 -12.78
C LEU A 58 -9.45 6.36 -13.84
N ARG A 59 -9.83 5.13 -13.49
CA ARG A 59 -9.63 3.94 -14.33
C ARG A 59 -10.83 2.99 -14.26
N PRO A 60 -12.03 3.42 -14.70
CA PRO A 60 -13.26 2.63 -14.58
C PRO A 60 -13.20 1.27 -15.31
N GLY A 61 -12.30 1.12 -16.29
CA GLY A 61 -12.06 -0.14 -17.00
C GLY A 61 -11.00 -1.07 -16.37
N ALA A 62 -10.39 -0.70 -15.23
CA ALA A 62 -9.46 -1.58 -14.52
C ALA A 62 -10.21 -2.47 -13.52
N GLN A 63 -9.66 -3.65 -13.24
CA GLN A 63 -10.15 -4.54 -12.19
C GLN A 63 -8.99 -4.97 -11.31
N VAL A 64 -9.25 -4.98 -10.01
CA VAL A 64 -8.39 -5.56 -8.98
C VAL A 64 -9.14 -6.70 -8.32
N ARG A 65 -8.45 -7.81 -8.04
CA ARG A 65 -9.00 -9.06 -7.52
C ARG A 65 -8.01 -9.71 -6.56
N GLN A 66 -8.50 -10.58 -5.69
CA GLN A 66 -7.68 -11.30 -4.72
C GLN A 66 -7.94 -12.80 -4.79
N PHE A 67 -6.86 -13.58 -4.68
CA PHE A 67 -6.94 -14.96 -4.21
C PHE A 67 -6.49 -14.99 -2.76
N SER A 68 -7.28 -15.58 -1.87
CA SER A 68 -6.91 -15.77 -0.48
C SER A 68 -7.24 -17.18 -0.01
N SER A 69 -6.87 -17.47 1.23
CA SER A 69 -7.19 -18.71 1.93
C SER A 69 -8.53 -18.68 2.68
N PHE A 70 -9.36 -17.64 2.49
CA PHE A 70 -10.63 -17.44 3.19
C PHE A 70 -11.50 -18.70 3.29
N ASP A 71 -12.27 -18.79 4.38
CA ASP A 71 -13.19 -19.88 4.65
C ASP A 71 -14.38 -19.84 3.69
N ARG A 72 -14.39 -20.80 2.75
CA ARG A 72 -15.47 -20.90 1.76
C ARG A 72 -16.82 -21.24 2.37
N ALA A 73 -16.88 -21.74 3.60
CA ALA A 73 -18.12 -21.96 4.34
C ALA A 73 -18.66 -20.69 5.02
N GLY A 74 -17.91 -19.58 4.99
CA GLY A 74 -18.23 -18.33 5.68
C GLY A 74 -18.01 -18.39 7.19
N GLY A 75 -17.12 -19.29 7.63
CA GLY A 75 -16.63 -19.36 9.02
C GLY A 75 -15.27 -18.67 9.15
N ASN A 76 -14.39 -19.24 9.98
CA ASN A 76 -13.08 -18.67 10.31
C ASN A 76 -11.93 -19.69 10.11
N ASP A 77 -12.07 -20.64 9.17
CA ASP A 77 -10.98 -21.54 8.74
C ASP A 77 -10.15 -20.95 7.58
N ASP A 78 -9.73 -19.70 7.73
CA ASP A 78 -9.05 -18.89 6.69
C ASP A 78 -7.60 -19.29 6.43
N GLY A 79 -7.17 -20.39 7.05
CA GLY A 79 -5.81 -20.90 6.98
C GLY A 79 -5.45 -21.85 8.12
N PHE A 80 -6.22 -21.87 9.21
CA PHE A 80 -5.93 -22.67 10.41
C PHE A 80 -5.72 -24.16 10.13
N ASN A 81 -6.59 -24.77 9.31
CA ASN A 81 -6.45 -26.17 8.90
C ASN A 81 -5.85 -26.31 7.49
N GLY A 82 -5.67 -25.20 6.77
CA GLY A 82 -5.24 -25.18 5.39
C GLY A 82 -6.27 -25.76 4.41
N THR A 83 -7.53 -25.93 4.81
CA THR A 83 -8.61 -26.56 4.02
C THR A 83 -8.82 -25.87 2.68
N TYR A 84 -8.69 -24.54 2.70
CA TYR A 84 -9.06 -23.63 1.61
C TYR A 84 -7.86 -22.97 0.94
N SER A 85 -6.64 -23.33 1.36
CA SER A 85 -5.41 -22.66 0.97
C SER A 85 -4.90 -23.04 -0.42
N CYS A 86 -5.49 -24.04 -1.08
CA CYS A 86 -5.08 -24.49 -2.41
C CYS A 86 -6.26 -24.48 -3.39
N LEU A 87 -6.08 -23.82 -4.54
CA LEU A 87 -7.00 -23.96 -5.68
C LEU A 87 -6.96 -25.39 -6.24
N ARG A 88 -5.78 -26.01 -6.23
CA ARG A 88 -5.53 -27.44 -6.48
C ARG A 88 -4.13 -27.84 -6.06
N THR A 89 -3.92 -29.13 -5.84
CA THR A 89 -2.58 -29.70 -5.59
C THR A 89 -2.03 -30.35 -6.86
N THR A 90 -0.77 -30.08 -7.16
CA THR A 90 -0.01 -30.67 -8.26
C THR A 90 1.23 -31.39 -7.73
N SER A 91 2.00 -32.05 -8.59
CA SER A 91 3.31 -32.60 -8.21
C SER A 91 4.33 -31.52 -7.80
N ALA A 92 4.11 -30.26 -8.19
CA ALA A 92 4.97 -29.13 -7.84
C ALA A 92 4.53 -28.44 -6.53
N GLY A 93 3.38 -28.80 -5.97
CA GLY A 93 2.81 -28.21 -4.76
C GLY A 93 1.40 -27.66 -4.94
N CYS A 94 1.02 -26.80 -4.01
CA CYS A 94 -0.25 -26.09 -3.90
C CYS A 94 -0.30 -24.91 -4.89
N VAL A 95 -1.22 -24.94 -5.85
CA VAL A 95 -1.50 -23.76 -6.70
C VAL A 95 -2.42 -22.82 -5.92
N ILE A 96 -1.96 -21.59 -5.70
CA ILE A 96 -2.64 -20.60 -4.86
C ILE A 96 -3.26 -19.46 -5.66
N ALA A 97 -2.77 -19.21 -6.87
CA ALA A 97 -3.35 -18.24 -7.79
C ALA A 97 -3.18 -18.71 -9.24
N GLU A 98 -4.22 -18.54 -10.05
CA GLU A 98 -4.16 -18.78 -11.49
C GLU A 98 -5.14 -17.86 -12.25
N ALA A 99 -4.64 -17.16 -13.27
CA ALA A 99 -5.42 -16.24 -14.07
C ALA A 99 -5.06 -16.38 -15.55
N ALA A 100 -6.04 -16.14 -16.41
CA ALA A 100 -5.89 -16.10 -17.86
C ALA A 100 -6.21 -14.70 -18.40
N GLY A 101 -5.56 -14.31 -19.48
CA GLY A 101 -5.63 -12.96 -20.04
C GLY A 101 -4.44 -12.09 -19.60
N ALA A 102 -4.48 -10.82 -20.02
CA ALA A 102 -3.49 -9.84 -19.60
C ALA A 102 -3.80 -9.36 -18.18
N GLY A 103 -2.76 -9.08 -17.39
CA GLY A 103 -2.91 -8.66 -16.01
C GLY A 103 -1.57 -8.34 -15.36
N GLU A 104 -1.60 -8.18 -14.05
CA GLU A 104 -0.44 -7.88 -13.22
C GLU A 104 -0.63 -8.45 -11.83
N LEU A 105 0.34 -9.22 -11.33
CA LEU A 105 0.41 -9.54 -9.90
C LEU A 105 0.95 -8.31 -9.19
N GLU A 106 0.26 -7.84 -8.15
CA GLU A 106 0.61 -6.58 -7.45
C GLU A 106 1.24 -6.83 -6.08
N SER A 107 0.65 -7.75 -5.32
CA SER A 107 1.01 -8.00 -3.93
C SER A 107 0.78 -9.47 -3.59
N MET A 108 1.65 -10.00 -2.73
CA MET A 108 1.41 -11.25 -2.02
C MET A 108 1.72 -11.05 -0.55
N TRP A 109 0.88 -11.64 0.31
CA TRP A 109 1.07 -11.71 1.75
C TRP A 109 0.92 -13.16 2.23
N PHE A 110 1.65 -13.51 3.29
CA PHE A 110 1.63 -14.83 3.92
C PHE A 110 1.81 -14.71 5.43
N THR A 111 1.18 -15.59 6.20
CA THR A 111 1.62 -15.89 7.57
C THR A 111 1.53 -17.38 7.89
N ARG A 112 2.48 -17.82 8.73
CA ARG A 112 2.67 -19.20 9.17
C ARG A 112 3.75 -19.22 10.24
N ASP A 113 3.61 -20.13 11.22
CA ASP A 113 4.65 -20.42 12.22
C ASP A 113 5.23 -19.13 12.85
N TYR A 114 4.35 -18.19 13.22
CA TYR A 114 4.71 -16.88 13.81
C TYR A 114 5.58 -15.98 12.90
N GLY A 115 5.39 -16.08 11.58
CA GLY A 115 6.08 -15.29 10.55
C GLY A 115 7.27 -16.01 9.88
N ASP A 116 7.59 -17.26 10.25
CA ASP A 116 8.65 -18.04 9.60
C ASP A 116 8.14 -18.83 8.39
N MET A 117 8.51 -18.37 7.20
CA MET A 117 8.10 -18.97 5.93
C MET A 117 8.91 -20.22 5.52
N THR A 118 9.74 -20.79 6.41
CA THR A 118 10.58 -21.95 6.09
C THR A 118 9.74 -23.17 5.70
N ALA A 119 8.62 -23.39 6.39
CA ALA A 119 7.78 -24.57 6.17
C ALA A 119 6.97 -24.53 4.86
N ASN A 120 6.76 -23.34 4.27
CA ASN A 120 6.10 -23.18 2.97
C ASN A 120 6.93 -23.78 1.82
N GLY A 121 8.24 -23.92 2.00
CA GLY A 121 9.15 -24.44 0.96
C GLY A 121 9.34 -23.43 -0.17
N ARG A 122 9.37 -23.92 -1.41
CA ARG A 122 9.58 -23.10 -2.61
C ARG A 122 8.30 -22.39 -3.08
N ILE A 123 8.40 -21.10 -3.36
CA ILE A 123 7.43 -20.37 -4.18
C ILE A 123 7.91 -20.34 -5.63
N THR A 124 6.98 -20.55 -6.56
CA THR A 124 7.22 -20.47 -8.01
C THR A 124 6.14 -19.58 -8.65
N VAL A 125 6.57 -18.53 -9.35
CA VAL A 125 5.71 -17.65 -10.14
C VAL A 125 6.01 -17.87 -11.62
N GLU A 126 4.97 -18.23 -12.38
CA GLU A 126 5.02 -18.45 -13.82
C GLU A 126 4.12 -17.46 -14.54
N LEU A 127 4.70 -16.67 -15.43
CA LEU A 127 4.02 -15.67 -16.24
C LEU A 127 4.24 -16.00 -17.71
N ASP A 128 3.16 -16.03 -18.48
CA ASP A 128 3.19 -16.32 -19.93
C ASP A 128 4.00 -17.59 -20.29
N GLY A 129 3.85 -18.63 -19.47
CA GLY A 129 4.56 -19.91 -19.62
C GLY A 129 6.04 -19.90 -19.22
N THR A 130 6.53 -18.80 -18.63
CA THR A 130 7.92 -18.64 -18.18
C THR A 130 7.98 -18.48 -16.66
N THR A 131 8.86 -19.24 -16.01
CA THR A 131 9.15 -19.05 -14.57
C THR A 131 9.96 -17.77 -14.36
N VAL A 132 9.39 -16.80 -13.63
CA VAL A 132 10.03 -15.52 -13.34
C VAL A 132 10.57 -15.42 -11.91
N LEU A 133 10.05 -16.24 -11.00
CA LEU A 133 10.56 -16.41 -9.64
C LEU A 133 10.50 -17.89 -9.28
N SER A 134 11.59 -18.44 -8.75
CA SER A 134 11.60 -19.76 -8.11
C SER A 134 12.68 -19.85 -7.04
N ALA A 135 12.28 -19.70 -5.78
CA ALA A 135 13.18 -19.73 -4.62
C ALA A 135 12.42 -20.21 -3.38
N ARG A 136 13.14 -20.52 -2.30
CA ARG A 136 12.47 -20.75 -1.00
C ARG A 136 11.75 -19.48 -0.59
N LEU A 137 10.48 -19.56 -0.18
CA LEU A 137 9.70 -18.39 0.20
C LEU A 137 10.42 -17.59 1.29
N VAL A 138 10.95 -18.26 2.30
CA VAL A 138 11.77 -17.63 3.36
C VAL A 138 13.00 -16.90 2.82
N ASP A 139 13.62 -17.32 1.72
CA ASP A 139 14.76 -16.58 1.13
C ASP A 139 14.30 -15.37 0.32
N VAL A 140 13.11 -15.42 -0.28
CA VAL A 140 12.51 -14.28 -0.99
C VAL A 140 12.22 -13.17 0.02
N VAL A 141 11.45 -13.48 1.08
CA VAL A 141 10.98 -12.47 2.04
C VAL A 141 12.10 -11.93 2.93
N ASN A 142 13.17 -12.71 3.14
CA ASN A 142 14.41 -12.23 3.79
C ASN A 142 15.32 -11.39 2.86
N GLY A 143 14.90 -11.12 1.62
CA GLY A 143 15.69 -10.38 0.65
C GLY A 143 16.94 -11.08 0.12
N LYS A 144 17.10 -12.40 0.34
CA LYS A 144 18.32 -13.16 -0.01
C LYS A 144 18.43 -13.47 -1.51
N VAL A 145 17.32 -13.37 -2.23
CA VAL A 145 17.31 -13.51 -3.71
C VAL A 145 18.00 -12.31 -4.38
N GLY A 146 18.04 -11.15 -3.70
CA GLY A 146 18.59 -9.92 -4.24
C GLY A 146 17.56 -9.13 -5.06
N ALA A 147 17.96 -7.94 -5.50
CA ALA A 147 17.07 -7.00 -6.16
C ALA A 147 16.41 -7.61 -7.42
N PRO A 148 15.09 -7.41 -7.64
CA PRO A 148 14.23 -6.47 -6.92
C PRO A 148 13.63 -7.00 -5.59
N PHE A 149 13.88 -8.26 -5.22
CA PHE A 149 13.38 -8.87 -3.99
C PHE A 149 14.27 -8.51 -2.79
N VAL A 150 14.22 -7.25 -2.36
CA VAL A 150 14.92 -6.71 -1.18
C VAL A 150 14.03 -5.70 -0.45
N TRP A 151 14.30 -5.47 0.83
CA TRP A 151 13.57 -4.46 1.61
C TRP A 151 13.58 -3.07 0.91
N PRO A 152 12.44 -2.37 0.81
CA PRO A 152 11.12 -2.70 1.38
C PRO A 152 10.13 -3.34 0.38
N LEU A 153 10.59 -3.83 -0.78
CA LEU A 153 9.72 -4.55 -1.72
C LEU A 153 9.40 -5.99 -1.26
N VAL A 154 10.14 -6.50 -0.30
CA VAL A 154 9.83 -7.73 0.44
C VAL A 154 10.13 -7.47 1.92
N GLY A 155 9.36 -8.10 2.80
CA GLY A 155 9.54 -8.03 4.25
C GLY A 155 9.14 -9.37 4.88
N ASN A 156 9.83 -9.78 5.93
CA ASN A 156 9.58 -11.04 6.62
C ASN A 156 8.72 -10.84 7.89
N GLY A 157 8.47 -11.95 8.61
CA GLY A 157 7.76 -11.95 9.91
C GLY A 157 8.29 -10.94 10.90
N ASP A 158 9.60 -10.72 10.91
CA ASP A 158 10.24 -9.75 11.79
C ASP A 158 9.94 -8.32 11.38
N ASP A 159 10.09 -7.99 10.10
CA ASP A 159 9.85 -6.65 9.56
C ASP A 159 8.39 -6.19 9.64
N THR A 160 7.42 -7.10 9.57
CA THR A 160 5.97 -6.76 9.47
C THR A 160 5.13 -7.22 10.65
N ALA A 161 5.77 -7.53 11.78
CA ALA A 161 5.08 -8.01 12.98
C ALA A 161 4.20 -9.26 12.74
N GLY A 162 4.76 -10.29 12.10
CA GLY A 162 4.15 -11.62 11.97
C GLY A 162 3.65 -11.99 10.57
N GLY A 163 3.59 -11.03 9.64
CA GLY A 163 3.29 -11.27 8.23
C GLY A 163 4.53 -11.44 7.36
N SER A 164 4.37 -11.70 6.08
CA SER A 164 5.49 -11.70 5.12
C SER A 164 4.98 -11.27 3.76
N VAL A 165 5.63 -10.27 3.17
CA VAL A 165 5.12 -9.56 2.00
C VAL A 165 6.04 -9.63 0.80
N ILE A 166 5.44 -9.59 -0.39
CA ILE A 166 6.11 -9.37 -1.68
C ILE A 166 5.31 -8.30 -2.45
N LYS A 167 5.90 -7.12 -2.62
CA LYS A 167 5.33 -5.93 -3.27
C LYS A 167 5.97 -5.63 -4.63
N VAL A 168 6.47 -6.67 -5.30
CA VAL A 168 7.05 -6.56 -6.64
C VAL A 168 5.93 -6.71 -7.68
N PRO A 169 5.60 -5.67 -8.47
CA PRO A 169 4.59 -5.78 -9.51
C PRO A 169 5.13 -6.64 -10.66
N MET A 170 4.37 -7.67 -11.05
CA MET A 170 4.75 -8.62 -12.09
C MET A 170 3.69 -8.68 -13.20
N PRO A 171 3.79 -7.81 -14.23
CA PRO A 171 2.87 -7.82 -15.36
C PRO A 171 2.99 -9.09 -16.21
N TYR A 172 1.88 -9.48 -16.84
CA TYR A 172 1.80 -10.62 -17.76
C TYR A 172 0.76 -10.36 -18.86
N ARG A 173 0.95 -11.00 -20.02
CA ARG A 173 0.16 -10.73 -21.22
C ARG A 173 -0.92 -11.78 -21.49
N GLN A 174 -0.76 -12.99 -20.95
CA GLN A 174 -1.56 -14.16 -21.30
C GLN A 174 -1.98 -14.98 -20.09
N SER A 175 -1.09 -15.15 -19.10
CA SER A 175 -1.39 -16.01 -17.94
C SER A 175 -0.48 -15.75 -16.75
N MET A 176 -1.02 -15.96 -15.56
CA MET A 176 -0.28 -16.02 -14.30
C MET A 176 -0.62 -17.32 -13.56
N ARG A 177 0.40 -17.97 -12.99
CA ARG A 177 0.26 -19.05 -12.02
C ARG A 177 1.25 -18.88 -10.88
N VAL A 178 0.76 -18.99 -9.64
CA VAL A 178 1.59 -19.01 -8.43
C VAL A 178 1.42 -20.34 -7.72
N THR A 179 2.53 -21.01 -7.44
CA THR A 179 2.57 -22.32 -6.76
C THR A 179 3.51 -22.25 -5.55
N VAL A 180 3.07 -22.80 -4.42
CA VAL A 180 3.86 -22.97 -3.21
C VAL A 180 4.03 -24.47 -2.96
N GLU A 181 5.25 -24.91 -2.65
CA GLU A 181 5.62 -26.33 -2.54
C GLU A 181 4.77 -27.07 -1.50
N HIS A 182 4.54 -26.44 -0.35
CA HIS A 182 3.65 -26.95 0.69
C HIS A 182 2.43 -26.02 0.87
N ASN A 183 1.37 -26.55 1.48
CA ASN A 183 0.20 -25.76 1.82
C ASN A 183 0.62 -24.50 2.61
N PRO A 184 0.25 -23.28 2.16
CA PRO A 184 0.74 -22.05 2.77
C PRO A 184 0.07 -21.73 4.10
N LEU A 185 -1.06 -22.36 4.44
CA LEU A 185 -2.01 -21.92 5.47
C LEU A 185 -2.63 -20.58 5.06
N PHE A 186 -2.17 -19.45 5.59
CA PHE A 186 -2.71 -18.13 5.31
C PHE A 186 -1.97 -17.47 4.15
N TYR A 187 -2.71 -16.91 3.20
CA TYR A 187 -2.12 -16.11 2.13
C TYR A 187 -3.14 -15.18 1.47
N HIS A 188 -2.62 -14.08 0.89
CA HIS A 188 -3.30 -13.25 -0.12
C HIS A 188 -2.43 -13.14 -1.37
N VAL A 189 -3.04 -13.15 -2.55
CA VAL A 189 -2.45 -12.78 -3.84
C VAL A 189 -3.36 -11.77 -4.52
N ASP A 190 -2.94 -10.51 -4.49
CA ASP A 190 -3.66 -9.39 -5.10
C ASP A 190 -3.15 -9.19 -6.53
N TYR A 191 -4.07 -9.08 -7.48
CA TYR A 191 -3.74 -8.92 -8.89
C TYR A 191 -4.75 -8.04 -9.64
N ARG A 192 -4.30 -7.50 -10.77
CA ARG A 192 -5.13 -6.79 -11.73
C ARG A 192 -5.40 -7.63 -12.95
N SER A 193 -6.59 -7.45 -13.53
CA SER A 193 -6.93 -7.99 -14.84
C SER A 193 -7.19 -6.86 -15.83
N PHE A 194 -6.74 -7.07 -17.06
CA PHE A 194 -6.78 -6.08 -18.13
C PHE A 194 -7.59 -6.61 -19.32
N ALA A 195 -8.43 -5.75 -19.90
CA ALA A 195 -9.21 -6.08 -21.10
C ALA A 195 -8.34 -6.45 -22.32
N SER A 196 -7.07 -6.01 -22.33
CA SER A 196 -6.14 -6.29 -23.43
C SER A 196 -4.69 -6.33 -22.92
N ALA A 197 -3.80 -6.92 -23.72
CA ALA A 197 -2.36 -6.87 -23.49
C ALA A 197 -1.67 -5.64 -24.11
N GLU A 198 -2.41 -4.67 -24.64
CA GLU A 198 -1.82 -3.46 -25.22
C GLU A 198 -1.12 -2.64 -24.13
N GLY A 199 0.13 -2.23 -24.40
CA GLY A 199 0.93 -1.49 -23.42
C GLY A 199 1.50 -2.33 -22.27
N VAL A 200 1.21 -3.64 -22.21
CA VAL A 200 1.67 -4.54 -21.13
C VAL A 200 2.86 -5.37 -21.61
N SER A 201 3.98 -5.34 -20.89
CA SER A 201 5.11 -6.25 -21.10
C SER A 201 5.18 -7.26 -19.96
N THR A 202 5.44 -8.53 -20.26
CA THR A 202 5.70 -9.53 -19.23
C THR A 202 6.87 -9.10 -18.32
N PHE A 203 6.73 -9.34 -17.02
CA PHE A 203 7.72 -9.00 -16.01
C PHE A 203 9.11 -9.50 -16.40
N ASN A 204 10.10 -8.61 -16.28
CA ASN A 204 11.49 -8.90 -16.52
C ASN A 204 12.21 -9.11 -15.17
N PRO A 205 12.53 -10.36 -14.76
CA PRO A 205 13.23 -10.61 -13.51
C PRO A 205 14.68 -10.08 -13.51
N GLY A 206 15.21 -9.65 -14.67
CA GLY A 206 16.52 -9.02 -14.78
C GLY A 206 16.54 -7.51 -14.49
N ASP A 207 15.40 -6.85 -14.29
CA ASP A 207 15.36 -5.45 -13.85
C ASP A 207 15.50 -5.37 -12.32
N PRO A 208 16.60 -4.82 -11.78
CA PRO A 208 16.79 -4.73 -10.33
C PRO A 208 15.96 -3.62 -9.67
N ALA A 209 15.31 -2.73 -10.43
CA ALA A 209 14.45 -1.65 -9.93
C ALA A 209 15.10 -0.76 -8.84
N GLN A 210 16.40 -0.47 -8.97
CA GLN A 210 17.17 0.26 -7.96
C GLN A 210 16.59 1.65 -7.66
N ASP A 211 16.04 2.32 -8.66
CA ASP A 211 15.40 3.63 -8.52
C ASP A 211 14.12 3.56 -7.67
N VAL A 212 13.33 2.50 -7.84
CA VAL A 212 12.12 2.22 -7.04
C VAL A 212 12.51 1.89 -5.61
N ILE A 213 13.48 1.00 -5.40
CA ILE A 213 13.97 0.63 -4.06
C ILE A 213 14.49 1.87 -3.32
N ALA A 214 15.28 2.71 -4.00
CA ALA A 214 15.81 3.93 -3.39
C ALA A 214 14.71 4.93 -3.01
N ARG A 215 13.65 5.03 -3.82
CA ARG A 215 12.47 5.86 -3.57
C ARG A 215 11.67 5.35 -2.37
N LEU A 216 11.35 4.06 -2.34
CA LEU A 216 10.56 3.47 -1.26
C LEU A 216 11.31 3.50 0.09
N ARG A 217 12.64 3.38 0.10
CA ARG A 217 13.45 3.58 1.33
C ARG A 217 13.46 5.02 1.85
N GLY A 218 12.86 5.97 1.14
CA GLY A 218 12.68 7.35 1.60
C GLY A 218 11.35 7.60 2.30
N PHE A 219 10.53 6.57 2.50
CA PHE A 219 9.21 6.67 3.15
C PHE A 219 9.28 7.37 4.52
N GLY A 220 8.24 8.13 4.84
CA GLY A 220 8.14 8.92 6.07
C GLY A 220 9.04 10.15 6.15
N VAL A 221 9.97 10.33 5.20
CA VAL A 221 10.99 11.39 5.24
C VAL A 221 10.93 12.29 4.00
N TYR A 222 10.84 11.70 2.81
CA TYR A 222 10.91 12.43 1.54
C TYR A 222 9.60 12.33 0.78
N ASP A 223 9.25 13.40 0.05
CA ASP A 223 8.20 13.33 -0.96
C ASP A 223 8.57 12.26 -2.00
N PRO A 224 7.76 11.19 -2.15
CA PRO A 224 8.09 10.11 -3.07
C PRO A 224 7.80 10.47 -4.53
N LYS A 225 7.24 11.66 -4.82
CA LYS A 225 6.84 12.08 -6.18
C LYS A 225 7.94 12.92 -6.84
N PRO A 226 7.99 12.98 -8.18
CA PRO A 226 8.78 13.99 -8.88
C PRO A 226 8.37 15.41 -8.45
N ALA A 227 9.33 16.33 -8.38
CA ALA A 227 9.04 17.73 -8.05
C ALA A 227 8.10 18.35 -9.10
N ALA A 228 6.99 18.94 -8.66
CA ALA A 228 6.03 19.56 -9.54
C ALA A 228 6.54 20.93 -10.06
N PRO A 229 6.53 21.17 -11.39
CA PRO A 229 6.97 22.45 -11.95
C PRO A 229 6.17 23.64 -11.41
N GLY A 230 6.88 24.68 -10.98
CA GLY A 230 6.25 25.90 -10.46
C GLY A 230 5.58 25.72 -9.09
N ALA A 231 5.89 24.65 -8.36
CA ALA A 231 5.42 24.47 -6.99
C ALA A 231 5.85 25.65 -6.09
N THR A 232 4.92 26.12 -5.26
CA THR A 232 5.16 27.17 -4.28
C THR A 232 4.50 26.80 -2.96
N THR A 233 5.13 27.19 -1.85
CA THR A 233 4.63 26.91 -0.50
C THR A 233 4.11 28.19 0.14
N SER A 234 2.88 28.16 0.62
CA SER A 234 2.33 29.17 1.54
C SER A 234 2.30 28.62 2.96
N SER A 235 2.58 29.47 3.95
CA SER A 235 2.54 29.11 5.37
C SER A 235 1.67 30.11 6.12
N ALA A 236 0.82 29.63 7.02
CA ALA A 236 0.00 30.46 7.89
C ALA A 236 -0.02 29.89 9.32
N THR A 237 -0.15 30.78 10.30
CA THR A 237 -0.20 30.44 11.73
C THR A 237 -1.46 31.03 12.36
N HIS A 238 -2.23 30.19 13.06
CA HIS A 238 -3.44 30.62 13.74
C HIS A 238 -3.56 30.03 15.15
N ASN A 239 -4.23 30.79 16.02
CA ASN A 239 -4.79 30.28 17.26
C ASN A 239 -6.28 29.98 17.02
N LEU A 240 -6.77 28.85 17.51
CA LEU A 240 -8.14 28.39 17.34
C LEU A 240 -8.74 28.09 18.72
N ALA A 241 -9.75 28.86 19.12
CA ALA A 241 -10.58 28.47 20.27
C ALA A 241 -11.33 27.16 19.97
N ALA A 242 -11.81 26.48 21.01
CA ALA A 242 -12.73 25.35 20.85
C ALA A 242 -13.95 25.76 20.02
N GLY A 243 -14.32 24.94 19.02
CA GLY A 243 -15.39 25.19 18.05
C GLY A 243 -15.06 26.20 16.94
N ALA A 244 -13.87 26.79 16.93
CA ALA A 244 -13.46 27.75 15.89
C ALA A 244 -12.84 27.05 14.68
N SER A 245 -12.85 27.72 13.53
CA SER A 245 -12.12 27.32 12.33
C SER A 245 -11.25 28.46 11.81
N ALA A 246 -10.19 28.11 11.08
CA ALA A 246 -9.37 29.07 10.34
C ALA A 246 -8.99 28.51 8.98
N GLN A 247 -8.92 29.41 8.00
CA GLN A 247 -8.46 29.11 6.66
C GLN A 247 -6.96 29.40 6.56
N PHE A 248 -6.18 28.40 6.15
CA PHE A 248 -4.72 28.49 6.01
C PHE A 248 -4.28 28.73 4.57
N ALA A 249 -5.08 28.29 3.58
CA ALA A 249 -4.82 28.57 2.17
C ALA A 249 -6.12 28.75 1.38
N SER A 250 -6.05 29.62 0.36
CA SER A 250 -7.04 29.71 -0.72
C SER A 250 -6.27 29.80 -2.03
N LEU A 251 -6.44 28.77 -2.87
CA LEU A 251 -5.77 28.57 -4.13
C LEU A 251 -6.75 28.85 -5.27
N THR A 252 -6.26 29.43 -6.37
CA THR A 252 -7.08 29.82 -7.52
C THR A 252 -6.42 29.40 -8.83
N GLY A 253 -7.24 29.08 -9.83
CA GLY A 253 -6.79 28.48 -11.08
C GLY A 253 -6.71 26.95 -10.98
N ALA A 254 -6.47 26.29 -12.11
CA ALA A 254 -6.26 24.85 -12.14
C ALA A 254 -4.87 24.49 -11.61
N GLY A 255 -4.80 23.48 -10.75
CA GLY A 255 -3.55 23.08 -10.11
C GLY A 255 -3.72 21.87 -9.20
N ARG A 256 -2.69 21.60 -8.43
CA ARG A 256 -2.69 20.52 -7.44
C ARG A 256 -1.98 20.96 -6.17
N ILE A 257 -2.48 20.53 -5.01
CA ILE A 257 -1.70 20.51 -3.77
C ILE A 257 -0.77 19.31 -3.85
N THR A 258 0.53 19.49 -3.62
CA THR A 258 1.53 18.42 -3.72
C THR A 258 2.08 18.00 -2.37
N GLN A 259 1.94 18.87 -1.36
CA GLN A 259 2.33 18.59 0.01
C GLN A 259 1.52 19.46 0.99
N LEU A 260 1.10 18.87 2.10
CA LEU A 260 0.58 19.55 3.28
C LEU A 260 1.51 19.26 4.46
N ARG A 261 1.79 20.27 5.28
CA ARG A 261 2.47 20.09 6.56
C ARG A 261 1.71 20.80 7.65
N VAL A 262 1.48 20.12 8.77
CA VAL A 262 0.80 20.68 9.93
C VAL A 262 1.71 20.55 11.14
N LYS A 263 1.71 21.59 11.97
CA LYS A 263 2.40 21.60 13.26
C LYS A 263 1.47 22.15 14.32
N VAL A 264 1.35 21.44 15.43
CA VAL A 264 0.50 21.81 16.57
C VAL A 264 1.37 21.82 17.83
N PRO A 265 2.07 22.94 18.13
CA PRO A 265 3.19 22.95 19.10
C PRO A 265 2.86 22.52 20.54
N GLN A 266 1.59 22.48 20.91
CA GLN A 266 1.14 22.07 22.25
C GLN A 266 0.92 20.57 22.40
N VAL A 267 0.83 19.83 21.29
CA VAL A 267 0.66 18.38 21.30
C VAL A 267 1.97 17.76 21.77
N VAL A 268 1.86 16.73 22.60
CA VAL A 268 2.98 15.95 23.10
C VAL A 268 2.87 14.51 22.63
N ALA A 269 4.04 13.91 22.35
CA ALA A 269 4.14 12.53 21.89
C ALA A 269 3.50 11.56 22.89
N ALA A 270 2.89 10.50 22.33
CA ALA A 270 2.36 9.41 23.13
C ALA A 270 3.49 8.80 23.98
N PRO A 271 3.29 8.64 25.31
CA PRO A 271 4.39 8.35 26.21
C PRO A 271 4.87 6.90 26.09
N ARG A 272 3.97 5.95 25.81
CA ARG A 272 4.27 4.51 25.76
C ARG A 272 4.78 4.15 24.37
N VAL A 273 6.01 3.65 24.30
CA VAL A 273 6.61 3.18 23.05
C VAL A 273 7.11 1.76 23.23
N ILE A 274 6.73 0.87 22.31
CA ILE A 274 7.32 -0.44 22.13
C ILE A 274 8.40 -0.29 21.08
N ASP A 275 9.60 -0.72 21.41
CA ASP A 275 10.73 -0.67 20.49
C ASP A 275 11.63 -1.86 20.75
N ASP A 276 12.50 -2.16 19.80
CA ASP A 276 13.50 -3.20 19.96
C ASP A 276 14.90 -2.68 19.64
N GLY A 277 15.89 -3.42 20.13
CA GLY A 277 17.22 -2.87 20.29
C GLY A 277 18.31 -3.91 20.24
N ARG A 278 19.55 -3.41 20.22
CA ARG A 278 20.76 -4.18 20.45
C ARG A 278 21.66 -3.48 21.46
N ALA A 279 22.52 -4.25 22.13
CA ALA A 279 23.56 -3.70 22.98
C ALA A 279 24.91 -4.38 22.75
N TYR A 280 26.00 -3.63 22.98
CA TYR A 280 27.36 -4.09 22.73
C TYR A 280 28.38 -3.61 23.77
N THR A 281 29.46 -4.37 23.86
CA THR A 281 30.73 -3.99 24.51
C THR A 281 31.89 -3.85 23.52
N GLY A 282 31.63 -4.05 22.22
CA GLY A 282 32.56 -3.80 21.11
C GLY A 282 32.25 -2.50 20.37
N GLY A 283 31.26 -2.55 19.48
CA GLY A 283 30.85 -1.39 18.68
C GLY A 283 29.81 -1.73 17.63
N SER A 284 29.20 -0.70 17.04
CA SER A 284 28.27 -0.80 15.91
C SER A 284 28.65 0.15 14.78
N SER A 285 28.18 -0.13 13.57
CA SER A 285 28.34 0.76 12.42
C SER A 285 27.18 0.66 11.45
N PHE A 286 26.81 1.76 10.82
CA PHE A 286 25.72 1.85 9.86
C PHE A 286 25.94 3.06 8.93
N THR A 287 25.18 3.15 7.84
CA THR A 287 25.23 4.26 6.89
C THR A 287 23.88 4.95 6.84
N VAL A 288 23.85 6.27 7.01
CA VAL A 288 22.63 7.09 6.96
C VAL A 288 22.71 8.12 5.85
N LYS A 289 21.56 8.51 5.31
CA LYS A 289 21.39 9.59 4.34
C LYS A 289 21.30 10.95 5.03
N VAL A 290 21.80 11.96 4.34
CA VAL A 290 21.76 13.37 4.79
C VAL A 290 21.55 14.27 3.58
N ASP A 291 21.03 15.47 3.80
CA ASP A 291 20.87 16.45 2.73
C ASP A 291 22.26 16.96 2.28
N PRO A 292 22.65 16.90 1.00
CA PRO A 292 23.92 17.45 0.52
C PRO A 292 24.14 18.94 0.83
N ALA A 293 23.06 19.71 0.99
CA ALA A 293 23.07 21.12 1.37
C ALA A 293 23.16 21.34 2.89
N ASN A 294 23.34 20.28 3.69
CA ASN A 294 23.45 20.40 5.14
C ASN A 294 24.61 21.33 5.55
N GLN A 295 24.35 22.11 6.58
CA GLN A 295 25.31 22.97 7.29
C GLN A 295 25.76 22.34 8.62
N GLY A 296 25.33 21.12 8.87
CA GLY A 296 25.52 20.33 10.07
C GLY A 296 24.50 19.19 10.09
N VAL A 297 24.84 18.09 10.75
CA VAL A 297 23.96 16.94 10.91
C VAL A 297 23.85 16.62 12.39
N ARG A 298 22.67 16.24 12.83
CA ARG A 298 22.39 15.83 14.20
C ARG A 298 21.98 14.38 14.18
N LEU A 299 22.63 13.59 15.05
CA LEU A 299 22.20 12.23 15.36
C LEU A 299 21.44 12.25 16.68
N ILE A 300 20.26 11.64 16.71
CA ILE A 300 19.46 11.44 17.91
C ILE A 300 19.34 9.93 18.10
N ARG A 301 19.73 9.43 19.28
CA ARG A 301 19.70 8.00 19.61
C ARG A 301 18.75 7.74 20.77
N ARG A 302 17.81 6.82 20.59
CA ARG A 302 16.99 6.25 21.67
C ARG A 302 17.76 5.17 22.43
N LEU A 303 17.71 5.21 23.75
CA LEU A 303 18.37 4.24 24.65
C LEU A 303 17.52 3.88 25.87
N ASP A 304 17.82 2.71 26.45
CA ASP A 304 17.48 2.34 27.82
C ASP A 304 18.48 2.99 28.77
N GLY A 305 18.06 4.07 29.43
CA GLY A 305 18.87 4.85 30.37
C GLY A 305 19.06 4.19 31.75
N PHE A 306 18.39 3.08 32.04
CA PHE A 306 18.60 2.35 33.30
C PHE A 306 20.02 1.79 33.40
N ILE A 307 20.63 1.46 32.26
CA ILE A 307 22.05 1.17 32.19
C ILE A 307 22.81 2.50 32.22
N GLY A 308 23.53 2.73 33.31
CA GLY A 308 24.27 3.96 33.52
C GLY A 308 25.62 4.00 32.83
N ASN A 309 26.15 5.21 32.81
CA ASN A 309 27.50 5.60 32.39
C ASN A 309 27.88 5.12 30.99
N GLN A 310 26.91 4.95 30.09
CA GLN A 310 27.13 4.46 28.74
C GLN A 310 27.97 5.46 27.95
N ARG A 311 29.11 5.00 27.44
CA ARG A 311 30.04 5.80 26.64
C ARG A 311 30.49 5.05 25.41
N ALA A 312 30.35 5.71 24.25
CA ALA A 312 30.85 5.20 22.98
C ALA A 312 31.38 6.35 22.12
N LYS A 313 32.58 6.19 21.55
CA LYS A 313 33.15 7.13 20.58
C LYS A 313 32.40 7.02 19.26
N VAL A 314 32.09 8.16 18.67
CA VAL A 314 31.44 8.25 17.36
C VAL A 314 32.46 8.73 16.33
N THR A 315 32.57 8.00 15.24
CA THR A 315 33.33 8.42 14.06
C THR A 315 32.42 8.50 12.85
N VAL A 316 32.70 9.45 11.96
CA VAL A 316 32.04 9.63 10.66
C VAL A 316 33.10 9.41 9.58
N ASP A 317 32.87 8.43 8.71
CA ASP A 317 33.82 8.01 7.68
C ASP A 317 35.24 7.76 8.21
N GLY A 318 35.32 7.19 9.42
CA GLY A 318 36.58 6.88 10.12
C GLY A 318 37.26 8.05 10.82
N VAL A 319 36.67 9.26 10.77
CA VAL A 319 37.18 10.46 11.46
C VAL A 319 36.39 10.70 12.75
N ALA A 320 37.07 11.02 13.85
CA ALA A 320 36.42 11.31 15.13
C ALA A 320 35.42 12.47 15.01
N ALA A 321 34.19 12.22 15.43
CA ALA A 321 33.07 13.17 15.32
C ALA A 321 32.52 13.58 16.69
N GLY A 322 32.55 12.69 17.69
CA GLY A 322 32.05 12.96 19.02
C GLY A 322 32.04 11.73 19.93
N GLU A 323 31.27 11.80 21.00
CA GLU A 323 31.11 10.70 21.96
C GLU A 323 29.70 10.74 22.57
N TRP A 324 29.05 9.57 22.65
CA TRP A 324 27.87 9.38 23.47
C TRP A 324 28.25 9.32 24.94
N SER A 325 27.50 9.98 25.83
CA SER A 325 27.73 9.89 27.29
C SER A 325 26.40 10.03 28.03
N SER A 326 25.83 8.93 28.53
CA SER A 326 24.49 8.94 29.18
C SER A 326 24.49 9.46 30.61
N GLY A 327 25.65 9.52 31.27
CA GLY A 327 25.72 9.87 32.69
C GLY A 327 25.14 8.76 33.59
N PRO A 328 24.79 9.05 34.86
CA PRO A 328 24.30 8.02 35.79
C PRO A 328 22.96 7.39 35.32
N PRO A 329 22.60 6.20 35.84
CA PRO A 329 21.33 5.54 35.55
C PRO A 329 20.10 6.44 35.71
N THR A 330 19.14 6.34 34.79
CA THR A 330 17.79 6.89 34.91
C THR A 330 16.85 5.89 35.59
N PRO A 331 15.62 6.30 36.00
CA PRO A 331 14.61 5.35 36.47
C PRO A 331 14.38 4.22 35.47
N ALA A 332 14.14 3.01 36.00
CA ALA A 332 13.82 1.85 35.18
C ALA A 332 12.56 2.09 34.33
N ASN A 333 12.46 1.39 33.21
CA ASN A 333 11.34 1.45 32.27
C ASN A 333 11.05 2.84 31.68
N THR A 334 12.09 3.66 31.52
CA THR A 334 12.00 5.02 30.98
C THR A 334 12.83 5.14 29.72
N TRP A 335 12.24 5.62 28.63
CA TRP A 335 12.99 5.96 27.42
C TRP A 335 13.81 7.23 27.63
N THR A 336 14.99 7.28 27.01
CA THR A 336 15.84 8.47 26.98
C THR A 336 16.40 8.63 25.58
N ASP A 337 16.47 9.88 25.11
CA ASP A 337 17.11 10.21 23.84
C ASP A 337 18.39 11.01 24.10
N GLN A 338 19.41 10.75 23.29
CA GLN A 338 20.66 11.50 23.29
C GLN A 338 20.92 12.12 21.94
N THR A 339 21.37 13.37 21.96
CA THR A 339 21.68 14.12 20.74
C THR A 339 23.19 14.32 20.61
N LEU A 340 23.71 14.15 19.39
CA LEU A 340 25.07 14.50 19.01
C LEU A 340 25.06 15.29 17.70
N ASP A 341 25.46 16.56 17.78
CA ASP A 341 25.68 17.40 16.61
C ASP A 341 27.05 17.07 15.99
N LEU A 342 27.04 16.60 14.75
CA LEU A 342 28.22 16.27 13.98
C LEU A 342 28.87 17.53 13.41
N PRO A 343 30.21 17.68 13.48
CA PRO A 343 30.91 18.81 12.91
C PRO A 343 30.64 18.95 11.40
N SER A 344 30.28 20.15 10.94
CA SER A 344 30.01 20.42 9.51
C SER A 344 31.19 20.09 8.59
N SER A 345 32.42 20.14 9.11
CA SER A 345 33.63 19.70 8.40
C SER A 345 33.61 18.21 8.03
N LEU A 346 32.77 17.40 8.68
CA LEU A 346 32.61 15.97 8.40
C LEU A 346 31.37 15.66 7.58
N THR A 347 30.44 16.61 7.38
CA THR A 347 29.11 16.33 6.81
C THR A 347 28.79 17.15 5.57
N SER A 348 29.37 18.35 5.42
CA SER A 348 29.03 19.29 4.34
C SER A 348 29.30 18.70 2.95
N GLY A 349 28.33 18.82 2.05
CA GLY A 349 28.42 18.34 0.66
C GLY A 349 28.26 16.81 0.50
N LYS A 350 28.01 16.06 1.57
CA LYS A 350 27.79 14.61 1.52
C LYS A 350 26.31 14.30 1.44
N ALA A 351 25.96 13.23 0.73
CA ALA A 351 24.60 12.68 0.67
C ALA A 351 24.38 11.51 1.65
N GLN A 352 25.46 10.98 2.21
CA GLN A 352 25.43 9.87 3.16
C GLN A 352 26.63 9.94 4.09
N LEU A 353 26.49 9.37 5.29
CA LEU A 353 27.53 9.30 6.31
C LEU A 353 27.67 7.86 6.81
N LYS A 354 28.89 7.32 6.85
CA LYS A 354 29.14 6.08 7.58
C LYS A 354 29.44 6.39 9.04
N VAL A 355 28.51 6.04 9.92
CA VAL A 355 28.63 6.20 11.36
C VAL A 355 29.21 4.93 11.97
N GLN A 356 30.17 5.08 12.89
CA GLN A 356 30.67 3.98 13.69
C GLN A 356 30.75 4.39 15.16
N ASN A 357 30.12 3.58 16.00
CA ASN A 357 30.18 3.66 17.46
C ASN A 357 31.19 2.65 17.98
N THR A 358 32.07 3.08 18.89
CA THR A 358 33.06 2.19 19.54
C THR A 358 32.93 2.32 21.05
N PHE A 359 32.70 1.19 21.72
CA PHE A 359 32.54 1.12 23.16
C PHE A 359 33.74 1.73 23.91
N VAL A 360 33.44 2.50 24.96
CA VAL A 360 34.44 3.09 25.87
C VAL A 360 34.26 2.56 27.28
N GLY A 361 33.02 2.50 27.76
CA GLY A 361 32.68 2.02 29.10
C GLY A 361 31.20 2.23 29.41
N SER A 362 30.68 1.46 30.38
CA SER A 362 29.33 1.60 30.93
C SER A 362 29.21 0.76 32.20
N ASP A 363 28.08 0.86 32.89
CA ASP A 363 27.76 -0.01 34.02
C ASP A 363 27.41 -1.46 33.57
N LEU A 364 27.07 -1.66 32.28
CA LEU A 364 26.81 -2.99 31.69
C LEU A 364 27.24 -3.06 30.21
N ASP A 365 26.55 -2.33 29.32
CA ASP A 365 26.83 -2.23 27.88
C ASP A 365 26.43 -0.85 27.33
N VAL A 366 26.59 -0.63 26.02
CA VAL A 366 25.97 0.49 25.32
C VAL A 366 24.83 -0.07 24.47
N ASN A 367 23.62 0.42 24.69
CA ASN A 367 22.44 0.01 23.95
C ASN A 367 21.97 1.08 22.94
N GLU A 368 21.28 0.61 21.90
CA GLU A 368 20.73 1.42 20.82
C GLU A 368 19.47 0.74 20.26
N PHE A 369 18.43 1.55 20.08
CA PHE A 369 17.11 1.11 19.62
C PHE A 369 16.72 1.80 18.31
N ARG A 370 17.00 3.10 18.21
CA ARG A 370 16.70 3.91 17.04
C ARG A 370 17.70 5.04 16.88
N TYR A 371 17.95 5.42 15.64
CA TYR A 371 18.63 6.65 15.25
C TYR A 371 17.74 7.51 14.35
N ASP A 372 17.41 8.72 14.79
CA ASP A 372 16.90 9.77 13.92
C ASP A 372 18.06 10.66 13.46
N VAL A 373 18.09 10.98 12.17
CA VAL A 373 19.14 11.79 11.55
C VAL A 373 18.52 13.06 11.00
N GLU A 374 18.98 14.21 11.48
CA GLU A 374 18.51 15.50 11.00
C GLU A 374 19.62 16.24 10.26
N SER A 375 19.28 16.85 9.13
CA SER A 375 20.16 17.78 8.42
C SER A 375 19.71 19.22 8.68
N ASN A 376 20.66 20.09 9.00
CA ASN A 376 20.39 21.53 9.09
C ASN A 376 20.53 22.16 7.71
N VAL A 377 19.42 22.57 7.09
CA VAL A 377 19.41 23.24 5.79
C VAL A 377 18.83 24.64 5.97
N GLY A 378 19.67 25.66 5.75
CA GLY A 378 19.23 27.05 5.87
C GLY A 378 18.81 27.48 7.28
N GLY A 379 19.31 26.80 8.33
CA GLY A 379 18.96 27.08 9.72
C GLY A 379 17.78 26.25 10.26
N VAL A 380 17.20 25.38 9.42
CA VAL A 380 16.08 24.50 9.80
C VAL A 380 16.60 23.07 9.92
N TRP A 381 16.38 22.45 11.08
CA TRP A 381 16.61 21.02 11.27
C TRP A 381 15.44 20.25 10.68
N THR A 382 15.75 19.26 9.85
CA THR A 382 14.76 18.40 9.20
C THR A 382 15.27 16.97 9.22
N ARG A 383 14.42 16.04 9.64
CA ARG A 383 14.68 14.61 9.57
C ARG A 383 15.01 14.24 8.12
N THR A 384 16.15 13.59 7.91
CA THR A 384 16.67 13.13 6.61
C THR A 384 16.89 11.63 6.55
N ASP A 385 16.92 10.95 7.69
CA ASP A 385 16.89 9.48 7.73
C ASP A 385 16.41 8.99 9.08
N VAL A 386 15.95 7.74 9.09
CA VAL A 386 15.61 6.98 10.31
C VAL A 386 16.20 5.60 10.17
N LEU A 387 16.80 5.10 11.24
CA LEU A 387 17.25 3.72 11.38
C LEU A 387 16.69 3.16 12.68
N ASP A 388 15.70 2.28 12.57
CA ASP A 388 15.27 1.39 13.65
C ASP A 388 16.23 0.18 13.73
N VAL A 389 16.68 -0.17 14.94
CA VAL A 389 17.78 -1.14 15.18
C VAL A 389 17.29 -2.28 16.05
N GLY A 390 17.18 -3.48 15.51
CA GLY A 390 16.88 -4.65 16.32
C GLY A 390 16.43 -5.87 15.52
N PRO A 391 16.24 -7.01 16.21
CA PRO A 391 15.70 -8.23 15.59
C PRO A 391 14.33 -8.07 14.90
N GLY A 392 13.52 -7.07 15.23
CA GLY A 392 12.24 -6.72 14.59
C GLY A 392 12.38 -5.80 13.37
N HIS A 393 13.60 -5.39 13.01
CA HIS A 393 13.84 -4.52 11.85
C HIS A 393 14.99 -5.02 10.95
N PRO A 394 15.08 -6.33 10.61
CA PRO A 394 16.23 -6.88 9.88
C PRO A 394 16.38 -6.29 8.46
N GLY A 395 15.30 -5.95 7.78
CA GLY A 395 15.30 -5.31 6.47
C GLY A 395 15.85 -3.88 6.53
N GLU A 396 15.50 -3.13 7.57
CA GLU A 396 16.00 -1.76 7.80
C GLU A 396 17.48 -1.78 8.20
N GLU A 397 17.90 -2.69 9.08
CA GLU A 397 19.31 -2.93 9.41
C GLU A 397 20.13 -3.28 8.16
N GLN A 398 19.62 -4.17 7.30
CA GLN A 398 20.26 -4.52 6.04
C GLN A 398 20.38 -3.31 5.10
N ALA A 399 19.32 -2.51 4.97
CA ALA A 399 19.30 -1.34 4.09
C ALA A 399 20.32 -0.26 4.48
N HIS A 400 20.61 -0.12 5.78
CA HIS A 400 21.62 0.79 6.32
C HIS A 400 23.01 0.14 6.49
N GLY A 401 23.15 -1.16 6.17
CA GLY A 401 24.38 -1.90 6.35
C GLY A 401 24.83 -1.95 7.82
N TYR A 402 23.85 -2.04 8.73
CA TYR A 402 24.10 -2.14 10.16
C TYR A 402 24.93 -3.38 10.48
N ALA A 403 25.95 -3.19 11.31
CA ALA A 403 26.83 -4.25 11.80
C ALA A 403 27.18 -4.00 13.25
N ILE A 404 27.30 -5.08 14.03
CA ILE A 404 27.58 -5.04 15.47
C ILE A 404 28.70 -6.02 15.83
N THR A 405 29.51 -5.65 16.81
CA THR A 405 30.59 -6.48 17.37
C THR A 405 30.53 -6.46 18.88
N GLY A 406 30.82 -7.61 19.50
CA GLY A 406 30.68 -7.74 20.96
C GLY A 406 29.25 -7.54 21.45
N GLN A 407 28.26 -7.97 20.65
CA GLN A 407 26.84 -7.93 21.05
C GLN A 407 26.65 -8.78 22.30
N ASN A 408 25.99 -8.21 23.31
CA ASN A 408 25.65 -8.91 24.55
C ASN A 408 24.14 -8.94 24.83
N TRP A 409 23.35 -8.13 24.11
CA TRP A 409 21.89 -8.14 24.20
C TRP A 409 21.22 -7.75 22.87
N SER A 410 20.01 -8.27 22.65
CA SER A 410 19.05 -7.78 21.67
C SER A 410 17.63 -8.18 22.08
N GLY A 411 16.62 -7.36 21.75
CA GLY A 411 15.21 -7.69 21.99
C GLY A 411 14.33 -6.47 22.21
N PHE A 412 13.08 -6.71 22.60
CA PHE A 412 12.06 -5.68 22.77
C PHE A 412 12.06 -5.05 24.18
N ARG A 413 11.67 -3.78 24.24
CA ARG A 413 11.35 -3.03 25.45
C ARG A 413 10.04 -2.28 25.25
N THR A 414 9.25 -2.23 26.32
CA THR A 414 8.03 -1.41 26.38
C THR A 414 8.19 -0.42 27.52
N PHE A 415 8.67 0.77 27.20
CA PHE A 415 8.94 1.82 28.18
C PHE A 415 8.10 3.05 27.91
N ARG A 416 8.21 4.03 28.83
CA ARG A 416 7.47 5.27 28.77
C ARG A 416 8.41 6.47 28.81
N TYR A 417 8.11 7.51 28.03
CA TYR A 417 8.67 8.84 28.27
C TYR A 417 7.97 9.50 29.46
N PRO A 418 8.67 10.35 30.24
CA PRO A 418 8.11 10.99 31.44
C PRO A 418 7.20 12.18 31.08
N THR A 419 6.10 11.91 30.38
CA THR A 419 5.11 12.91 29.94
C THR A 419 3.94 12.98 30.94
N PRO A 420 3.50 14.17 31.40
CA PRO A 420 2.34 14.29 32.28
C PRO A 420 1.06 13.78 31.62
N ALA A 421 0.29 12.95 32.33
CA ALA A 421 -0.94 12.35 31.79
C ALA A 421 -1.99 13.38 31.32
N ALA A 422 -2.06 14.55 31.98
CA ALA A 422 -2.99 15.61 31.57
C ALA A 422 -2.62 16.22 30.20
N ASP A 423 -1.32 16.28 29.87
CA ASP A 423 -0.85 16.81 28.59
C ASP A 423 -1.12 15.80 27.47
N VAL A 424 -0.98 14.50 27.76
CA VAL A 424 -1.37 13.40 26.84
C VAL A 424 -2.87 13.48 26.55
N THR A 425 -3.73 13.48 27.58
CA THR A 425 -5.18 13.59 27.38
C THR A 425 -5.60 14.85 26.62
N ALA A 426 -4.93 15.99 26.85
CA ALA A 426 -5.20 17.22 26.10
C ALA A 426 -4.76 17.10 24.63
N SER A 427 -3.65 16.41 24.37
CA SER A 427 -3.12 16.14 23.04
C SER A 427 -4.05 15.22 22.25
N ASP A 428 -4.49 14.12 22.84
CA ASP A 428 -5.40 13.16 22.20
C ASP A 428 -6.73 13.83 21.84
N ALA A 429 -7.25 14.69 22.74
CA ALA A 429 -8.45 15.48 22.47
C ALA A 429 -8.29 16.42 21.27
N VAL A 430 -7.10 17.02 21.08
CA VAL A 430 -6.80 17.84 19.90
C VAL A 430 -6.68 16.99 18.64
N LEU A 431 -5.95 15.88 18.68
CA LEU A 431 -5.71 15.03 17.51
C LEU A 431 -6.97 14.35 16.99
N THR A 432 -7.87 13.96 17.89
CA THR A 432 -9.17 13.36 17.55
C THR A 432 -10.25 14.40 17.24
N GLY A 433 -10.19 15.58 17.86
CA GLY A 433 -11.23 16.60 17.74
C GLY A 433 -10.94 17.70 16.71
N ALA A 434 -9.69 17.97 16.35
CA ALA A 434 -9.35 18.93 15.32
C ALA A 434 -9.38 18.26 13.95
N HIS A 435 -10.13 18.81 13.00
CA HIS A 435 -10.32 18.24 11.67
C HIS A 435 -9.59 19.07 10.62
N LEU A 436 -8.82 18.39 9.77
CA LEU A 436 -8.34 18.96 8.51
C LEU A 436 -9.49 18.93 7.51
N LYS A 437 -9.83 20.10 6.97
CA LYS A 437 -10.91 20.26 6.00
C LYS A 437 -10.38 20.85 4.70
N ILE A 438 -10.64 20.19 3.58
CA ILE A 438 -10.24 20.67 2.25
C ILE A 438 -11.45 20.67 1.32
N THR A 439 -11.66 21.83 0.68
CA THR A 439 -12.68 22.01 -0.35
C THR A 439 -12.00 22.19 -1.71
N PHE A 440 -12.29 21.31 -2.67
CA PHE A 440 -11.87 21.45 -4.06
C PHE A 440 -13.08 21.88 -4.89
N ASP A 441 -12.93 22.94 -5.69
CA ASP A 441 -13.95 23.39 -6.65
C ASP A 441 -15.37 23.60 -6.10
N GLY A 442 -15.47 23.89 -4.79
CA GLY A 442 -16.73 24.12 -4.08
C GLY A 442 -17.27 22.90 -3.33
N GLU A 443 -16.64 21.74 -3.46
CA GLU A 443 -17.00 20.48 -2.79
C GLU A 443 -15.99 20.15 -1.68
N THR A 444 -16.47 19.87 -0.47
CA THR A 444 -15.60 19.37 0.61
C THR A 444 -15.49 17.86 0.49
N THR A 445 -14.30 17.39 0.14
CA THR A 445 -14.01 15.95 -0.03
C THR A 445 -13.05 15.42 1.04
N VAL A 446 -12.46 16.31 1.83
CA VAL A 446 -11.59 15.98 2.98
C VAL A 446 -12.20 16.63 4.21
N ASP A 447 -12.58 15.81 5.18
CA ASP A 447 -12.98 16.23 6.53
C ASP A 447 -12.63 15.07 7.46
N ALA A 448 -11.44 15.12 8.07
CA ALA A 448 -10.89 14.02 8.86
C ALA A 448 -10.13 14.52 10.09
N PRO A 449 -10.15 13.78 11.22
CA PRO A 449 -9.35 14.08 12.41
C PRO A 449 -7.87 14.21 12.07
N LEU A 450 -7.19 15.15 12.74
CA LEU A 450 -5.81 15.49 12.45
C LEU A 450 -4.88 14.30 12.65
N GLY A 451 -5.00 13.57 13.76
CA GLY A 451 -4.16 12.39 14.01
C GLY A 451 -4.34 11.32 12.94
N GLU A 452 -5.60 10.93 12.71
CA GLU A 452 -5.93 9.82 11.81
C GLU A 452 -5.59 10.14 10.35
N PHE A 453 -5.82 11.37 9.86
CA PHE A 453 -5.43 11.79 8.51
C PHE A 453 -3.94 11.63 8.20
N PHE A 454 -3.07 11.75 9.22
CA PHE A 454 -1.63 11.60 9.06
C PHE A 454 -1.12 10.20 9.44
N GLY A 455 -1.98 9.33 9.98
CA GLY A 455 -1.70 7.91 10.20
C GLY A 455 -1.73 7.42 11.65
N ALA A 456 -2.13 8.23 12.63
CA ALA A 456 -2.24 7.80 14.03
C ALA A 456 -3.47 8.39 14.75
N GLY A 457 -4.49 7.56 15.02
CA GLY A 457 -5.70 8.00 15.72
C GLY A 457 -5.74 7.73 17.23
N LEU A 458 -4.76 7.02 17.81
CA LEU A 458 -4.66 6.79 19.27
C LEU A 458 -3.90 7.89 20.02
N GLY A 459 -3.19 8.77 19.31
CA GLY A 459 -2.32 9.79 19.91
C GLY A 459 -1.19 10.17 18.97
N GLU A 460 -0.25 11.02 19.41
CA GLU A 460 0.92 11.40 18.60
C GLU A 460 1.99 10.30 18.66
N TYR A 461 1.84 9.31 17.78
CA TYR A 461 2.84 8.27 17.54
C TYR A 461 3.68 8.59 16.31
N ASP A 462 4.99 8.30 16.36
CA ASP A 462 5.84 8.42 15.17
C ASP A 462 5.31 7.50 14.08
N THR A 463 4.91 8.09 12.96
CA THR A 463 4.29 7.36 11.84
C THR A 463 5.08 7.63 10.58
N ARG A 464 5.42 6.56 9.84
CA ARG A 464 6.17 6.64 8.59
C ARG A 464 5.47 5.80 7.53
N THR A 465 4.90 6.46 6.53
CA THR A 465 4.36 5.80 5.33
C THR A 465 4.91 6.48 4.06
N LEU A 466 4.58 5.95 2.88
CA LEU A 466 5.00 6.54 1.62
C LEU A 466 4.36 7.91 1.39
N PHE A 467 3.12 8.14 1.84
CA PHE A 467 2.36 9.36 1.56
C PHE A 467 2.03 10.22 2.78
N SER A 468 2.35 9.77 3.99
CA SER A 468 2.19 10.55 5.20
C SER A 468 3.26 10.25 6.25
N SER A 469 3.46 11.19 7.17
CA SER A 469 4.21 10.96 8.38
C SER A 469 3.73 11.84 9.54
N ILE A 470 4.00 11.36 10.75
CA ILE A 470 3.99 12.14 11.98
C ILE A 470 5.40 12.02 12.56
N ASP A 471 6.14 13.12 12.57
CA ASP A 471 7.37 13.25 13.33
C ASP A 471 7.00 13.68 14.76
N SER A 472 7.10 12.76 15.72
CA SER A 472 6.72 13.00 17.12
C SER A 472 7.86 13.62 17.97
N HIS A 473 8.99 13.97 17.37
CA HIS A 473 10.00 14.76 18.09
C HIS A 473 9.46 16.14 18.43
N ALA A 474 10.06 16.77 19.45
CA ALA A 474 9.76 18.15 19.78
C ALA A 474 9.92 19.03 18.53
N ASP A 475 8.92 19.86 18.26
CA ASP A 475 8.86 20.71 17.06
C ASP A 475 8.66 19.97 15.71
N GLY A 476 8.29 18.69 15.73
CA GLY A 476 8.02 17.86 14.56
C GLY A 476 6.83 18.30 13.70
N TRP A 477 6.75 17.73 12.50
CA TRP A 477 5.74 18.04 11.49
C TRP A 477 4.91 16.80 11.17
N TYR A 478 3.62 17.01 10.96
CA TYR A 478 2.75 16.03 10.30
C TYR A 478 2.75 16.37 8.82
N THR A 479 3.18 15.46 7.97
CA THR A 479 3.38 15.72 6.54
C THR A 479 2.55 14.76 5.71
N ALA A 480 1.92 15.26 4.65
CA ALA A 480 1.20 14.47 3.67
C ALA A 480 1.64 14.86 2.26
N TRP A 481 1.90 13.85 1.42
CA TRP A 481 2.40 13.98 0.05
C TRP A 481 1.36 13.51 -0.99
N TRP A 482 0.09 13.35 -0.63
CA TRP A 482 -0.96 13.03 -1.59
C TRP A 482 -1.07 14.11 -2.69
N PRO A 483 -1.10 13.74 -3.99
CA PRO A 483 -1.38 14.69 -5.06
C PRO A 483 -2.87 15.07 -5.07
N MET A 484 -3.25 16.29 -4.70
CA MET A 484 -4.66 16.70 -4.60
C MET A 484 -5.05 17.69 -5.72
N PRO A 485 -5.62 17.22 -6.84
CA PRO A 485 -5.91 18.06 -7.99
C PRO A 485 -7.21 18.88 -7.84
N TYR A 486 -7.24 20.06 -8.46
CA TYR A 486 -8.39 20.95 -8.56
C TYR A 486 -8.43 21.71 -9.90
N ALA A 487 -9.62 21.98 -10.41
CA ALA A 487 -9.85 22.61 -11.71
C ALA A 487 -9.92 24.13 -11.64
N ALA A 488 -10.44 24.70 -10.56
CA ALA A 488 -10.70 26.13 -10.41
C ALA A 488 -10.13 26.71 -9.12
N GLY A 489 -10.12 25.95 -8.02
CA GLY A 489 -9.50 26.36 -6.77
C GLY A 489 -9.63 25.35 -5.65
N ALA A 490 -8.86 25.59 -4.59
CA ALA A 490 -8.89 24.79 -3.38
C ALA A 490 -8.84 25.66 -2.13
N LYS A 491 -9.45 25.21 -1.04
CA LYS A 491 -9.42 25.88 0.26
C LYS A 491 -9.01 24.88 1.33
N VAL A 492 -8.01 25.23 2.15
CA VAL A 492 -7.51 24.39 3.26
C VAL A 492 -7.82 25.07 4.59
N GLU A 493 -8.49 24.35 5.47
CA GLU A 493 -8.97 24.82 6.77
C GLU A 493 -8.61 23.82 7.88
N LEU A 494 -8.40 24.33 9.10
CA LEU A 494 -8.40 23.52 10.31
C LEU A 494 -9.62 23.92 11.13
N VAL A 495 -10.43 22.93 11.53
CA VAL A 495 -11.63 23.11 12.35
C VAL A 495 -11.36 22.48 13.71
N ASN A 496 -11.33 23.29 14.77
CA ASN A 496 -11.11 22.78 16.11
C ASN A 496 -12.42 22.30 16.74
N GLY A 497 -12.77 21.03 16.56
CA GLY A 497 -13.90 20.39 17.23
C GLY A 497 -13.59 19.90 18.66
N SER A 498 -12.34 20.01 19.12
CA SER A 498 -11.94 19.62 20.46
C SER A 498 -12.42 20.61 21.53
N ASN A 499 -12.33 20.20 22.81
CA ASN A 499 -12.55 21.08 23.95
C ASN A 499 -11.29 21.87 24.37
N GLN A 500 -10.16 21.69 23.68
CA GLN A 500 -8.92 22.39 23.93
C GLN A 500 -8.75 23.56 22.97
N ALA A 501 -8.18 24.68 23.42
CA ALA A 501 -7.76 25.74 22.50
C ALA A 501 -6.46 25.33 21.81
N ILE A 502 -6.36 25.51 20.49
CA ILE A 502 -5.13 25.30 19.74
C ILE A 502 -4.37 26.62 19.62
N SER A 503 -3.11 26.63 20.02
CA SER A 503 -2.22 27.79 20.05
C SER A 503 -1.07 27.57 19.09
N GLY A 504 -0.90 28.49 18.13
CA GLY A 504 0.20 28.49 17.19
C GLY A 504 0.18 27.34 16.18
N ALA A 505 -1.01 26.85 15.80
CA ALA A 505 -1.11 25.88 14.71
C ALA A 505 -0.50 26.49 13.44
N VAL A 506 0.45 25.78 12.83
CA VAL A 506 1.06 26.17 11.56
C VAL A 506 0.62 25.17 10.50
N VAL A 507 0.16 25.66 9.35
CA VAL A 507 -0.08 24.82 8.17
C VAL A 507 0.70 25.39 6.99
N GLU A 508 1.48 24.53 6.35
CA GLU A 508 2.12 24.79 5.07
C GLU A 508 1.39 24.03 3.97
N VAL A 509 1.07 24.75 2.89
CA VAL A 509 0.43 24.19 1.70
C VAL A 509 1.36 24.43 0.52
N THR A 510 1.89 23.36 -0.05
CA THR A 510 2.66 23.41 -1.30
C THR A 510 1.74 23.07 -2.46
N SER A 511 1.66 23.94 -3.45
CA SER A 511 0.80 23.75 -4.62
C SER A 511 1.50 24.14 -5.91
N ALA A 512 1.14 23.48 -7.00
CA ALA A 512 1.68 23.72 -8.34
C ALA A 512 0.54 23.98 -9.34
N PRO A 513 0.67 24.97 -10.23
CA PRO A 513 -0.30 25.22 -11.29
C PRO A 513 -0.24 24.11 -12.35
N ASP A 514 -1.41 23.69 -12.83
CA ASP A 514 -1.53 22.69 -13.89
C ASP A 514 -2.82 22.93 -14.70
N PRO A 515 -2.73 23.73 -15.79
CA PRO A 515 -3.88 24.08 -16.61
C PRO A 515 -4.60 22.88 -17.25
N ALA A 516 -3.93 21.73 -17.40
CA ALA A 516 -4.54 20.55 -18.01
C ALA A 516 -5.64 19.95 -17.12
N LEU A 517 -5.50 20.06 -15.79
CA LEU A 517 -6.44 19.47 -14.82
C LEU A 517 -7.86 20.00 -14.96
N HIS A 518 -8.05 21.24 -15.43
CA HIS A 518 -9.38 21.81 -15.64
C HIS A 518 -10.24 20.97 -16.59
N GLY A 519 -9.68 20.51 -17.70
CA GLY A 519 -10.39 19.67 -18.67
C GLY A 519 -10.57 18.24 -18.17
N LEU A 520 -9.54 17.69 -17.52
CA LEU A 520 -9.48 16.30 -17.10
C LEU A 520 -10.45 15.98 -15.96
N ILE A 521 -10.54 16.87 -14.96
CA ILE A 521 -11.51 16.73 -13.86
C ILE A 521 -12.94 16.83 -14.40
N ARG A 522 -13.21 17.79 -15.30
CA ARG A 522 -14.54 17.95 -15.91
C ARG A 522 -14.97 16.75 -16.77
N ALA A 523 -14.01 16.04 -17.33
CA ALA A 523 -14.23 14.83 -18.12
C ALA A 523 -14.17 13.54 -17.26
N ALA A 524 -14.11 13.65 -15.93
CA ALA A 524 -13.96 12.53 -15.00
C ALA A 524 -12.78 11.59 -15.33
N GLN A 525 -11.70 12.13 -15.90
CA GLN A 525 -10.44 11.39 -16.11
C GLN A 525 -9.50 11.52 -14.91
N VAL A 526 -9.72 12.56 -14.09
CA VAL A 526 -9.02 12.80 -12.83
C VAL A 526 -10.04 13.04 -11.73
N GLY A 527 -9.92 12.34 -10.61
CA GLY A 527 -10.76 12.53 -9.44
C GLY A 527 -10.17 13.55 -8.47
N HIS A 528 -11.02 14.18 -7.66
CA HIS A 528 -10.56 14.91 -6.50
C HIS A 528 -10.01 13.95 -5.45
N PHE A 529 -9.08 14.42 -4.62
CA PHE A 529 -8.63 13.65 -3.46
C PHE A 529 -9.72 13.67 -2.38
N HIS A 530 -9.99 12.53 -1.78
CA HIS A 530 -10.90 12.38 -0.66
C HIS A 530 -10.17 11.78 0.54
N ALA A 531 -10.56 12.27 1.73
CA ALA A 531 -10.30 11.59 3.00
C ALA A 531 -11.65 11.51 3.72
N THR A 532 -12.28 10.34 3.63
CA THR A 532 -13.61 10.09 4.20
C THR A 532 -13.44 9.50 5.58
N HIS A 533 -13.90 10.21 6.60
CA HIS A 533 -13.84 9.79 8.00
C HIS A 533 -15.19 9.30 8.53
N HIS A 534 -15.17 8.27 9.37
CA HIS A 534 -16.24 7.97 10.30
C HIS A 534 -15.72 7.20 11.53
N ALA A 535 -16.46 7.25 12.64
CA ALA A 535 -16.14 6.55 13.88
C ALA A 535 -17.42 6.13 14.62
N GLY A 536 -17.35 5.06 15.41
CA GLY A 536 -18.52 4.48 16.06
C GLY A 536 -18.27 3.11 16.69
N ASP A 537 -19.24 2.65 17.47
CA ASP A 537 -19.24 1.28 17.99
C ASP A 537 -19.60 0.29 16.87
N THR A 538 -18.97 -0.88 16.90
CA THR A 538 -19.26 -1.97 15.98
C THR A 538 -20.67 -2.54 16.19
N VAL A 539 -21.25 -3.11 15.13
CA VAL A 539 -22.63 -3.61 15.13
C VAL A 539 -22.64 -5.09 14.85
N ASN A 540 -23.00 -5.89 15.85
CA ASN A 540 -23.03 -7.34 15.76
C ASN A 540 -23.72 -7.87 14.48
N GLY A 541 -23.00 -8.68 13.70
CA GLY A 541 -23.45 -9.26 12.43
C GLY A 541 -23.37 -8.33 11.22
N ALA A 542 -22.62 -7.22 11.31
CA ALA A 542 -22.38 -6.31 10.20
C ALA A 542 -20.95 -5.77 10.21
N ASP A 543 -20.30 -5.85 9.05
CA ASP A 543 -18.96 -5.31 8.81
C ASP A 543 -18.87 -3.84 9.25
N TRP A 544 -17.70 -3.46 9.74
CA TRP A 544 -17.32 -2.06 9.81
C TRP A 544 -17.10 -1.50 8.40
N SER A 545 -17.89 -0.50 8.01
CA SER A 545 -17.83 0.09 6.66
C SER A 545 -16.69 1.09 6.52
N ILE A 546 -15.54 0.67 5.99
CA ILE A 546 -14.38 1.53 5.70
C ILE A 546 -14.73 2.63 4.68
N LEU A 547 -15.43 2.26 3.60
CA LEU A 547 -15.93 3.18 2.59
C LEU A 547 -17.18 2.61 1.90
N ASP A 548 -18.24 3.40 1.85
CA ASP A 548 -19.43 3.15 1.03
C ASP A 548 -19.69 4.40 0.19
N THR A 549 -19.50 4.29 -1.13
CA THR A 549 -19.57 5.45 -2.04
C THR A 549 -20.06 5.09 -3.43
N GLN A 550 -20.61 6.10 -4.11
CA GLN A 550 -21.20 6.02 -5.44
C GLN A 550 -20.41 6.88 -6.43
N GLY A 551 -20.50 6.57 -7.73
CA GLY A 551 -19.72 7.20 -8.78
C GLY A 551 -18.51 6.36 -9.18
N GLN A 552 -17.44 7.00 -9.65
CA GLN A 552 -16.22 6.29 -10.04
C GLN A 552 -15.02 6.80 -9.26
N GLY A 553 -14.02 5.93 -9.07
CA GLY A 553 -12.88 6.26 -8.25
C GLY A 553 -11.81 5.19 -8.18
N VAL A 554 -10.82 5.46 -7.34
CA VAL A 554 -9.77 4.51 -6.96
C VAL A 554 -9.48 4.67 -5.47
N PHE A 555 -9.68 3.60 -4.71
CA PHE A 555 -9.34 3.52 -3.29
C PHE A 555 -7.86 3.18 -3.11
N TYR A 556 -7.18 3.96 -2.26
CA TYR A 556 -5.72 3.92 -2.08
C TYR A 556 -5.29 3.55 -0.65
N GLY A 557 -6.22 3.15 0.21
CA GLY A 557 -5.93 2.68 1.57
C GLY A 557 -6.59 3.51 2.65
N GLU A 558 -6.21 3.26 3.90
CA GLU A 558 -6.81 3.87 5.07
C GLU A 558 -5.85 3.98 6.26
N THR A 559 -6.25 4.80 7.21
CA THR A 559 -5.81 4.72 8.60
C THR A 559 -7.00 4.28 9.44
N GLN A 560 -6.79 3.30 10.33
CA GLN A 560 -7.82 2.76 11.18
C GLN A 560 -7.36 2.71 12.64
N THR A 561 -8.26 3.12 13.54
CA THR A 561 -8.10 3.07 14.98
C THR A 561 -9.13 2.11 15.55
N MET A 562 -8.68 1.08 16.26
CA MET A 562 -9.53 0.01 16.76
C MET A 562 -9.37 -0.10 18.27
N GLN A 563 -10.45 0.09 19.02
CA GLN A 563 -10.47 -0.03 20.47
C GLN A 563 -11.35 -1.21 20.89
N GLY A 564 -10.72 -2.33 21.23
CA GLY A 564 -11.43 -3.55 21.65
C GLY A 564 -12.13 -3.34 22.99
N GLN A 565 -13.41 -3.72 23.07
CA GLN A 565 -14.23 -3.62 24.29
C GLN A 565 -14.36 -4.98 25.02
N ILE A 566 -13.34 -5.84 24.88
CA ILE A 566 -13.31 -7.21 25.40
C ILE A 566 -12.59 -7.25 26.76
N ALA A 567 -13.34 -7.52 27.84
CA ALA A 567 -12.78 -7.44 29.19
C ALA A 567 -11.92 -8.65 29.62
N ALA A 568 -12.21 -9.84 29.10
CA ALA A 568 -11.61 -11.11 29.50
C ALA A 568 -11.53 -12.11 28.34
N GLY A 569 -10.65 -13.10 28.45
CA GLY A 569 -10.37 -14.04 27.36
C GLY A 569 -9.33 -13.48 26.39
N ASN A 570 -9.46 -13.78 25.11
CA ASN A 570 -8.64 -13.15 24.08
C ASN A 570 -9.14 -11.72 23.83
N ARG A 571 -8.41 -10.72 24.33
CA ARG A 571 -8.79 -9.31 24.18
C ARG A 571 -8.56 -8.76 22.78
N ARG A 572 -7.81 -9.47 21.92
CA ARG A 572 -7.49 -9.10 20.54
C ARG A 572 -8.38 -9.78 19.50
N GLU A 573 -9.37 -10.55 19.93
CA GLU A 573 -10.28 -11.29 19.04
C GLU A 573 -11.10 -10.35 18.12
N TYR A 574 -11.14 -9.04 18.39
CA TYR A 574 -11.75 -8.05 17.49
C TYR A 574 -10.98 -7.88 16.17
N LEU A 575 -9.73 -8.34 16.11
CA LEU A 575 -8.84 -8.26 14.94
C LEU A 575 -8.93 -9.47 14.01
N GLU A 576 -9.70 -10.51 14.34
CA GLU A 576 -9.83 -11.69 13.45
C GLU A 576 -10.60 -11.40 12.15
N GLY A 577 -11.19 -10.21 12.00
CA GLY A 577 -12.18 -9.99 10.96
C GLY A 577 -11.62 -9.81 9.55
N ASP A 578 -12.23 -10.49 8.58
CA ASP A 578 -11.87 -10.44 7.16
C ASP A 578 -12.31 -9.12 6.51
N GLU A 579 -11.47 -8.55 5.64
CA GLU A 579 -11.91 -7.49 4.73
C GLU A 579 -12.74 -8.05 3.58
N ARG A 580 -13.82 -7.36 3.22
CA ARG A 580 -14.76 -7.76 2.16
C ARG A 580 -15.04 -6.57 1.26
N VAL A 581 -14.62 -6.65 0.00
CA VAL A 581 -14.68 -5.52 -0.94
C VAL A 581 -15.57 -5.82 -2.14
N TYR A 582 -16.62 -5.02 -2.30
CA TYR A 582 -17.58 -5.10 -3.39
C TYR A 582 -17.43 -3.88 -4.29
N VAL A 583 -17.40 -4.13 -5.60
CA VAL A 583 -17.15 -3.11 -6.61
C VAL A 583 -18.30 -3.15 -7.62
N ASP A 584 -18.77 -2.01 -8.12
CA ASP A 584 -19.72 -1.92 -9.24
C ASP A 584 -21.00 -2.78 -9.10
N GLY A 585 -21.56 -2.89 -7.89
CA GLY A 585 -22.87 -3.52 -7.66
C GLY A 585 -22.97 -5.02 -7.93
N VAL A 586 -21.84 -5.73 -7.97
CA VAL A 586 -21.88 -7.20 -7.99
C VAL A 586 -22.08 -7.77 -6.59
N ALA A 587 -22.75 -8.92 -6.52
CA ALA A 587 -23.05 -9.59 -5.24
C ALA A 587 -21.88 -10.45 -4.68
N SER A 588 -20.78 -10.60 -5.43
CA SER A 588 -19.59 -11.34 -4.99
C SER A 588 -18.43 -10.38 -4.70
N PRO A 589 -17.68 -10.60 -3.61
CA PRO A 589 -16.53 -9.77 -3.30
C PRO A 589 -15.48 -9.87 -4.41
N ALA A 590 -14.91 -8.74 -4.80
CA ALA A 590 -13.68 -8.71 -5.58
C ALA A 590 -12.49 -9.16 -4.72
N TRP A 591 -12.53 -8.83 -3.42
CA TRP A 591 -11.55 -9.18 -2.39
C TRP A 591 -12.26 -9.75 -1.16
N HIS A 592 -11.70 -10.83 -0.62
CA HIS A 592 -12.19 -11.50 0.58
C HIS A 592 -10.98 -11.95 1.38
N GLY A 593 -10.75 -11.28 2.50
CA GLY A 593 -9.58 -11.39 3.35
C GLY A 593 -9.47 -12.65 4.18
N THR A 594 -8.68 -12.54 5.24
CA THR A 594 -8.47 -13.63 6.22
C THR A 594 -8.26 -13.15 7.66
N GLY A 595 -8.30 -11.83 7.90
CA GLY A 595 -8.09 -11.23 9.22
C GLY A 595 -7.70 -9.76 9.13
N THR A 596 -7.91 -9.00 10.21
CA THR A 596 -7.64 -7.56 10.22
C THR A 596 -6.14 -7.28 10.22
N GLU A 597 -5.35 -8.00 11.03
CA GLU A 597 -3.90 -7.86 10.96
C GLU A 597 -3.33 -8.32 9.62
N ASP A 598 -3.98 -9.29 8.97
CA ASP A 598 -3.59 -9.81 7.66
C ASP A 598 -3.81 -8.75 6.58
N PHE A 599 -4.96 -8.07 6.62
CA PHE A 599 -5.23 -6.89 5.80
C PHE A 599 -4.15 -5.84 5.99
N PHE A 600 -3.76 -5.52 7.23
CA PHE A 600 -2.64 -4.64 7.51
C PHE A 600 -1.27 -5.31 7.37
N GLU A 601 -1.11 -6.31 6.49
CA GLU A 601 0.16 -6.93 6.08
C GLU A 601 1.01 -7.52 7.22
N SER A 602 0.36 -7.81 8.35
CA SER A 602 0.95 -8.30 9.57
C SER A 602 0.53 -9.76 9.81
N GLY A 603 0.50 -10.23 11.05
CA GLY A 603 -0.04 -11.55 11.37
C GLY A 603 -0.01 -11.81 12.88
N TRP A 604 -0.80 -12.76 13.37
CA TRP A 604 -0.81 -13.15 14.79
C TRP A 604 -1.16 -11.96 15.71
N TYR A 605 -2.22 -11.23 15.37
CA TYR A 605 -2.64 -9.99 16.02
C TYR A 605 -1.53 -8.93 16.11
N PHE A 606 -0.85 -8.66 14.99
CA PHE A 606 0.35 -7.82 14.95
C PHE A 606 1.45 -8.35 15.85
N ARG A 607 1.64 -9.68 15.85
CA ARG A 607 2.57 -10.42 16.72
C ARG A 607 2.49 -9.93 18.16
N ASP A 608 1.30 -10.11 18.72
CA ASP A 608 0.92 -9.72 20.08
C ASP A 608 1.08 -8.22 20.38
N GLY A 609 0.82 -7.37 19.38
CA GLY A 609 0.89 -5.91 19.50
C GLY A 609 2.30 -5.32 19.32
N THR A 610 3.19 -6.03 18.64
CA THR A 610 4.45 -5.46 18.15
C THR A 610 4.14 -4.39 17.11
N THR A 611 4.71 -3.19 17.24
CA THR A 611 4.57 -2.11 16.26
C THR A 611 5.60 -2.28 15.14
N TYR A 612 5.22 -1.96 13.90
CA TYR A 612 6.12 -1.95 12.75
C TYR A 612 5.77 -0.82 11.77
N ALA A 613 6.71 -0.50 10.87
CA ALA A 613 6.51 0.48 9.81
C ALA A 613 7.09 0.00 8.46
N MET A 614 6.28 0.11 7.42
CA MET A 614 6.64 -0.08 6.02
C MET A 614 6.16 1.10 5.17
N PRO A 615 6.69 1.28 3.95
CA PRO A 615 6.18 2.31 3.04
C PRO A 615 4.67 2.21 2.81
N LEU A 616 4.10 1.01 2.79
CA LEU A 616 2.71 0.76 2.40
C LEU A 616 1.84 0.20 3.53
N ALA A 617 2.39 -0.10 4.71
CA ALA A 617 1.60 -0.61 5.83
C ALA A 617 2.31 -0.35 7.17
N GLY A 618 1.59 -0.39 8.28
CA GLY A 618 2.17 -0.26 9.61
C GLY A 618 1.12 -0.28 10.71
N ASN A 619 1.58 -0.46 11.95
CA ASN A 619 0.78 -0.22 13.15
C ASN A 619 1.56 0.68 14.12
N PRO A 620 1.55 2.01 13.90
CA PRO A 620 2.38 2.93 14.68
C PRO A 620 1.98 3.00 16.15
N ALA A 621 0.78 2.55 16.52
CA ALA A 621 0.23 2.69 17.85
C ALA A 621 -0.35 1.38 18.40
N TYR A 622 0.01 1.07 19.64
CA TYR A 622 -0.61 0.01 20.44
C TYR A 622 -0.66 0.43 21.91
N GLU A 623 -1.85 0.33 22.49
CA GLU A 623 -2.14 0.69 23.88
C GLU A 623 -2.92 -0.40 24.60
N THR A 624 -2.68 -0.52 25.90
CA THR A 624 -3.33 -1.52 26.77
C THR A 624 -3.52 -0.95 28.17
N ASP A 625 -4.71 -1.10 28.73
CA ASP A 625 -5.07 -0.72 30.11
C ASP A 625 -4.54 0.68 30.53
N GLY A 626 -4.66 1.70 29.67
CA GLY A 626 -4.13 3.05 29.90
C GLY A 626 -4.18 3.95 28.66
N ASP A 627 -3.78 5.22 28.82
CA ASP A 627 -3.60 6.19 27.71
C ASP A 627 -4.86 6.47 26.87
N GLY A 628 -6.05 6.25 27.44
CA GLY A 628 -7.32 6.38 26.71
C GLY A 628 -7.87 5.02 26.25
N CYS A 629 -7.03 4.00 26.23
CA CYS A 629 -7.42 2.62 25.97
C CYS A 629 -7.88 1.87 27.23
N GLN A 630 -9.11 1.37 27.23
CA GLN A 630 -9.64 0.61 28.36
C GLN A 630 -9.07 -0.81 28.49
N TYR A 631 -8.88 -1.52 27.37
CA TYR A 631 -8.45 -2.92 27.37
C TYR A 631 -7.28 -3.15 26.42
N ASP A 632 -7.54 -3.12 25.11
CA ASP A 632 -6.58 -3.34 24.04
C ASP A 632 -6.98 -2.49 22.83
N CYS A 633 -6.06 -1.66 22.33
CA CYS A 633 -6.34 -0.73 21.25
C CYS A 633 -5.18 -0.71 20.27
N THR A 634 -5.48 -0.82 18.98
CA THR A 634 -4.51 -0.88 17.89
C THR A 634 -4.79 0.25 16.89
N GLY A 635 -3.76 1.01 16.52
CA GLY A 635 -3.80 1.97 15.41
C GLY A 635 -2.98 1.42 14.25
N ALA A 636 -3.57 1.35 13.07
CA ALA A 636 -2.98 0.76 11.87
C ALA A 636 -3.18 1.64 10.63
N VAL A 637 -2.33 1.44 9.63
CA VAL A 637 -2.37 2.15 8.35
C VAL A 637 -2.00 1.17 7.24
N ARG A 638 -2.73 1.22 6.12
CA ARG A 638 -2.39 0.53 4.86
C ARG A 638 -2.56 1.50 3.70
N LEU A 639 -1.58 1.56 2.80
CA LEU A 639 -1.60 2.30 1.56
C LEU A 639 -1.47 1.32 0.39
N MET A 640 -2.42 1.38 -0.54
CA MET A 640 -2.54 0.44 -1.65
C MET A 640 -2.02 1.08 -2.93
N ALA A 641 -0.72 1.02 -3.20
CA ALA A 641 -0.14 1.67 -4.38
C ALA A 641 -0.48 0.92 -5.69
N GLY A 642 -0.11 -0.36 -5.77
CA GLY A 642 -0.35 -1.20 -6.94
C GLY A 642 -1.71 -1.91 -6.89
N ASP A 643 -2.05 -2.41 -5.70
CA ASP A 643 -3.28 -3.11 -5.35
C ASP A 643 -4.48 -2.18 -5.08
N ALA A 644 -4.37 -0.88 -5.41
CA ALA A 644 -5.45 0.11 -5.24
C ALA A 644 -6.73 -0.29 -5.98
N VAL A 645 -7.88 -0.28 -5.31
CA VAL A 645 -9.16 -0.81 -5.82
C VAL A 645 -9.90 0.24 -6.67
N PRO A 646 -9.97 0.09 -8.01
CA PRO A 646 -10.76 0.98 -8.85
C PRO A 646 -12.23 0.55 -8.87
N PHE A 647 -13.11 1.53 -9.05
CA PHE A 647 -14.55 1.32 -9.24
C PHE A 647 -15.11 2.33 -10.25
N ALA A 648 -16.15 1.92 -10.97
CA ALA A 648 -16.79 2.66 -12.04
C ALA A 648 -18.21 3.12 -11.70
N SER A 649 -18.91 2.48 -10.76
CA SER A 649 -20.24 2.93 -10.32
C SER A 649 -20.41 3.01 -8.81
N GLU A 650 -19.78 2.11 -8.05
CA GLU A 650 -19.84 2.13 -6.58
C GLU A 650 -18.73 1.26 -5.97
N LEU A 651 -18.42 1.55 -4.71
CA LEU A 651 -17.52 0.76 -3.87
C LEU A 651 -18.13 0.61 -2.48
N THR A 652 -18.22 -0.63 -2.01
CA THR A 652 -18.50 -0.99 -0.62
C THR A 652 -17.31 -1.78 -0.09
N PHE A 653 -16.53 -1.15 0.77
CA PHE A 653 -15.39 -1.75 1.45
C PHE A 653 -15.78 -1.91 2.93
N GLY A 654 -15.89 -3.16 3.37
CA GLY A 654 -16.11 -3.52 4.77
C GLY A 654 -14.97 -4.34 5.35
N ILE A 655 -14.89 -4.38 6.68
CA ILE A 655 -14.03 -5.32 7.41
C ILE A 655 -14.78 -5.85 8.63
N GLU A 656 -14.66 -7.15 8.88
CA GLU A 656 -15.31 -7.73 10.04
C GLU A 656 -14.70 -7.26 11.36
N HIS A 657 -15.46 -7.35 12.43
CA HIS A 657 -14.97 -7.08 13.79
C HIS A 657 -14.97 -8.35 14.64
N GLY A 658 -14.00 -9.22 14.35
CA GLY A 658 -13.86 -10.58 14.86
C GLY A 658 -14.30 -11.66 13.86
N PRO A 659 -14.30 -12.95 14.24
CA PRO A 659 -14.43 -14.11 13.34
C PRO A 659 -15.83 -14.31 12.69
N GLY A 660 -16.67 -13.28 12.72
CA GLY A 660 -18.05 -13.32 12.24
C GLY A 660 -18.86 -12.11 12.72
N ASP A 661 -18.23 -10.94 12.76
CA ASP A 661 -18.82 -9.69 13.25
C ASP A 661 -19.41 -9.75 14.66
N ASP A 662 -18.76 -10.45 15.60
CA ASP A 662 -19.34 -10.74 16.91
C ASP A 662 -18.63 -10.05 18.09
N LYS A 663 -17.53 -9.33 17.87
CA LYS A 663 -16.76 -8.69 18.95
C LYS A 663 -17.08 -7.22 19.12
N PRO A 664 -17.33 -6.77 20.37
CA PRO A 664 -17.57 -5.37 20.63
C PRO A 664 -16.27 -4.58 20.53
N ALA A 665 -16.28 -3.52 19.73
CA ALA A 665 -15.18 -2.57 19.62
C ALA A 665 -15.71 -1.18 19.26
N HIS A 666 -14.87 -0.16 19.44
CA HIS A 666 -15.08 1.17 18.89
C HIS A 666 -14.03 1.41 17.80
N TYR A 667 -14.47 1.58 16.55
CA TYR A 667 -13.61 1.79 15.41
C TYR A 667 -13.71 3.24 14.91
N SER A 668 -12.61 3.74 14.36
CA SER A 668 -12.52 4.99 13.60
C SER A 668 -11.67 4.72 12.37
N THR A 669 -12.10 5.23 11.22
CA THR A 669 -11.42 5.03 9.94
C THR A 669 -11.37 6.34 9.17
N THR A 670 -10.22 6.60 8.54
CA THR A 670 -10.06 7.62 7.50
C THR A 670 -9.58 6.94 6.22
N ALA A 671 -10.48 6.84 5.24
CA ALA A 671 -10.25 6.25 3.93
C ALA A 671 -9.69 7.27 2.92
N TYR A 672 -8.61 6.93 2.22
CA TYR A 672 -7.94 7.76 1.21
C TYR A 672 -8.27 7.28 -0.20
N TRP A 673 -8.85 8.13 -1.04
CA TRP A 673 -9.26 7.74 -2.39
C TRP A 673 -9.36 8.93 -3.34
N TYR A 674 -9.46 8.66 -4.65
CA TYR A 674 -9.80 9.66 -5.66
C TYR A 674 -11.15 9.38 -6.27
N GLY A 675 -11.97 10.40 -6.42
CA GLY A 675 -13.39 10.23 -6.73
C GLY A 675 -13.97 11.24 -7.71
N SER A 676 -15.03 10.80 -8.39
CA SER A 676 -15.99 11.63 -9.11
C SER A 676 -17.38 11.05 -8.92
N ALA A 677 -18.38 11.88 -8.64
CA ALA A 677 -19.77 11.45 -8.56
C ALA A 677 -20.35 10.98 -9.92
N GLN A 678 -19.64 11.21 -11.03
CA GLN A 678 -20.05 10.70 -12.34
C GLN A 678 -19.69 9.22 -12.48
N PRO A 679 -20.64 8.31 -12.71
CA PRO A 679 -20.32 6.91 -12.98
C PRO A 679 -19.53 6.80 -14.29
N GLY A 680 -18.51 5.95 -14.31
CA GLY A 680 -17.72 5.59 -15.48
C GLY A 680 -18.25 4.38 -16.25
N MET A 681 -19.39 3.83 -15.83
CA MET A 681 -20.00 2.65 -16.44
C MET A 681 -21.53 2.68 -16.31
N THR A 682 -22.23 2.05 -17.23
CA THR A 682 -23.70 1.92 -17.21
C THR A 682 -24.14 0.56 -17.75
N GLU A 683 -25.10 -0.10 -17.09
CA GLU A 683 -25.74 -1.31 -17.60
C GLU A 683 -26.50 -0.99 -18.90
N THR A 684 -26.16 -1.67 -19.99
CA THR A 684 -26.76 -1.49 -21.32
C THR A 684 -27.63 -2.65 -21.75
N ASP A 685 -27.44 -3.85 -21.19
CA ASP A 685 -28.24 -5.02 -21.54
C ASP A 685 -28.17 -6.13 -20.48
N VAL A 686 -29.15 -7.04 -20.50
CA VAL A 686 -29.19 -8.21 -19.62
C VAL A 686 -29.74 -9.43 -20.36
N VAL A 687 -28.97 -10.52 -20.33
CA VAL A 687 -29.39 -11.84 -20.81
C VAL A 687 -29.70 -12.74 -19.62
N ASP A 688 -30.98 -12.91 -19.30
CA ASP A 688 -31.46 -13.97 -18.42
C ASP A 688 -31.52 -15.29 -19.21
N VAL A 689 -30.78 -16.31 -18.78
CA VAL A 689 -30.67 -17.59 -19.52
C VAL A 689 -31.80 -18.57 -19.18
N ALA A 690 -32.58 -18.30 -18.13
CA ALA A 690 -33.74 -19.09 -17.74
C ALA A 690 -35.03 -18.56 -18.38
N ASP A 691 -35.08 -17.26 -18.74
CA ASP A 691 -36.21 -16.66 -19.43
C ASP A 691 -36.16 -16.88 -20.95
N GLN A 692 -37.17 -17.59 -21.49
CA GLN A 692 -37.30 -17.87 -22.91
C GLN A 692 -37.48 -16.60 -23.76
N ALA A 693 -38.11 -15.54 -23.22
CA ALA A 693 -38.29 -14.29 -23.93
C ALA A 693 -36.96 -13.55 -24.08
N SER A 694 -36.20 -13.41 -22.99
CA SER A 694 -34.80 -12.95 -23.00
C SER A 694 -33.96 -13.74 -24.00
N ARG A 695 -34.00 -15.08 -23.97
CA ARG A 695 -33.23 -15.90 -24.92
C ARG A 695 -33.57 -15.62 -26.39
N ALA A 696 -34.86 -15.47 -26.70
CA ALA A 696 -35.30 -15.16 -28.05
C ALA A 696 -34.85 -13.75 -28.50
N ALA A 697 -34.94 -12.76 -27.60
CA ALA A 697 -34.51 -11.38 -27.86
C ALA A 697 -33.01 -11.29 -28.18
N HIS A 698 -32.18 -12.08 -27.49
CA HIS A 698 -30.72 -12.08 -27.63
C HIS A 698 -30.19 -13.16 -28.58
N GLN A 699 -31.06 -13.84 -29.34
CA GLN A 699 -30.66 -14.94 -30.25
C GLN A 699 -29.80 -16.01 -29.54
N TYR A 700 -30.12 -16.30 -28.27
CA TYR A 700 -29.32 -17.16 -27.43
C TYR A 700 -29.36 -18.61 -27.93
N THR A 701 -28.19 -19.21 -28.15
CA THR A 701 -28.04 -20.62 -28.52
C THR A 701 -26.98 -21.31 -27.66
N ALA A 702 -27.32 -22.48 -27.13
CA ALA A 702 -26.40 -23.37 -26.43
C ALA A 702 -26.84 -24.83 -26.67
N THR A 703 -26.07 -25.56 -27.48
CA THR A 703 -26.47 -26.92 -27.88
C THR A 703 -26.23 -27.91 -26.75
N GLY A 704 -27.22 -28.73 -26.41
CA GLY A 704 -27.05 -29.80 -25.42
C GLY A 704 -26.82 -29.30 -23.99
N GLU A 705 -27.16 -28.05 -23.69
CA GLU A 705 -27.14 -27.54 -22.33
C GLU A 705 -28.11 -28.31 -21.43
N THR A 706 -27.80 -28.33 -20.14
CA THR A 706 -28.73 -28.73 -19.09
C THR A 706 -29.24 -27.48 -18.39
N THR A 707 -30.47 -27.54 -17.88
CA THR A 707 -31.07 -26.45 -17.11
C THR A 707 -31.57 -26.98 -15.78
N ALA A 708 -31.35 -26.23 -14.71
CA ALA A 708 -31.84 -26.53 -13.37
C ALA A 708 -32.25 -25.24 -12.64
N THR A 709 -32.90 -25.37 -11.49
CA THR A 709 -33.03 -24.29 -10.51
C THR A 709 -32.00 -24.52 -9.42
N LEU A 710 -31.19 -23.51 -9.12
CA LEU A 710 -30.27 -23.51 -7.99
C LEU A 710 -30.83 -22.56 -6.92
N THR A 711 -30.81 -23.02 -5.67
CA THR A 711 -31.06 -22.20 -4.48
C THR A 711 -29.80 -22.26 -3.62
N SER A 712 -29.14 -21.13 -3.44
CA SER A 712 -27.88 -21.00 -2.71
C SER A 712 -27.64 -19.53 -2.33
N THR A 713 -26.46 -19.22 -1.81
CA THR A 713 -26.01 -17.89 -1.36
C THR A 713 -24.84 -17.41 -2.19
N PHE A 714 -24.57 -16.11 -2.16
CA PHE A 714 -23.28 -15.54 -2.57
C PHE A 714 -22.28 -15.63 -1.40
N GLU A 715 -21.01 -15.31 -1.66
CA GLU A 715 -19.95 -15.24 -0.64
C GLU A 715 -19.86 -13.83 0.00
N GLY A 716 -19.11 -13.73 1.11
CA GLY A 716 -18.98 -12.53 1.95
C GLY A 716 -20.30 -12.15 2.66
N VAL A 717 -20.65 -10.85 2.74
CA VAL A 717 -21.83 -10.31 3.47
C VAL A 717 -23.16 -10.99 3.09
N HIS A 718 -23.23 -11.59 1.89
CA HIS A 718 -24.43 -12.20 1.34
C HIS A 718 -24.50 -13.73 1.57
N ASN A 719 -23.62 -14.29 2.41
CA ASN A 719 -23.52 -15.73 2.70
C ASN A 719 -24.71 -16.34 3.46
N THR A 720 -25.63 -15.52 3.96
CA THR A 720 -26.86 -15.97 4.64
C THR A 720 -28.12 -15.79 3.79
N GLN A 721 -28.08 -14.99 2.72
CA GLN A 721 -29.25 -14.68 1.90
C GLN A 721 -29.46 -15.73 0.79
N GLN A 722 -30.51 -16.54 0.94
CA GLN A 722 -30.87 -17.54 -0.08
C GLN A 722 -31.44 -16.88 -1.34
N VAL A 723 -30.80 -17.15 -2.48
CA VAL A 723 -31.14 -16.67 -3.81
C VAL A 723 -31.50 -17.87 -4.69
N SER A 724 -32.63 -17.81 -5.40
CA SER A 724 -33.10 -18.88 -6.29
C SER A 724 -33.22 -18.39 -7.72
N HIS A 725 -32.47 -19.00 -8.65
CA HIS A 725 -32.51 -18.69 -10.08
C HIS A 725 -32.42 -19.96 -10.94
N GLY A 726 -32.92 -19.86 -12.18
CA GLY A 726 -32.62 -20.87 -13.20
C GLY A 726 -31.18 -20.72 -13.68
N VAL A 727 -30.48 -21.85 -13.83
CA VAL A 727 -29.10 -21.92 -14.29
C VAL A 727 -29.01 -22.91 -15.46
N ALA A 728 -28.26 -22.54 -16.49
CA ALA A 728 -27.91 -23.40 -17.60
C ALA A 728 -26.43 -23.79 -17.50
N ALA A 729 -26.09 -25.02 -17.90
CA ALA A 729 -24.71 -25.50 -17.96
C ALA A 729 -24.45 -26.28 -19.25
N THR A 730 -23.29 -26.06 -19.88
CA THR A 730 -22.93 -26.76 -21.13
C THR A 730 -21.43 -26.89 -21.32
N THR A 731 -21.01 -27.90 -22.08
CA THR A 731 -19.65 -28.03 -22.63
C THR A 731 -19.57 -27.63 -24.10
N ALA A 732 -20.70 -27.30 -24.73
CA ALA A 732 -20.76 -26.81 -26.10
C ALA A 732 -20.71 -25.27 -26.16
N PRO A 733 -20.43 -24.67 -27.34
CA PRO A 733 -20.45 -23.23 -27.48
C PRO A 733 -21.80 -22.59 -27.11
N VAL A 734 -21.73 -21.46 -26.40
CA VAL A 734 -22.85 -20.56 -26.10
C VAL A 734 -22.72 -19.33 -27.00
N THR A 735 -23.81 -18.81 -27.55
CA THR A 735 -23.80 -17.59 -28.37
C THR A 735 -25.04 -16.76 -28.08
N PHE A 736 -24.88 -15.44 -27.98
CA PHE A 736 -25.96 -14.47 -27.79
C PHE A 736 -25.51 -13.09 -28.28
N THR A 737 -26.46 -12.22 -28.64
CA THR A 737 -26.21 -10.86 -29.11
C THR A 737 -26.74 -9.88 -28.09
N VAL A 738 -25.94 -8.87 -27.72
CA VAL A 738 -26.27 -7.88 -26.69
C VAL A 738 -26.14 -6.45 -27.21
N ALA A 739 -26.92 -5.55 -26.66
CA ALA A 739 -26.82 -4.11 -26.87
C ALA A 739 -25.65 -3.51 -26.06
N VAL A 740 -24.96 -2.54 -26.67
CA VAL A 740 -23.86 -1.78 -26.06
C VAL A 740 -23.99 -0.31 -26.43
N ALA A 741 -23.42 0.59 -25.63
CA ALA A 741 -23.43 2.02 -25.94
C ALA A 741 -22.56 2.30 -27.18
N GLY A 742 -23.02 3.16 -28.10
CA GLY A 742 -22.30 3.44 -29.35
C GLY A 742 -20.96 4.14 -29.17
N ASP A 743 -20.84 4.89 -28.07
CA ASP A 743 -19.68 5.64 -27.63
C ASP A 743 -18.86 4.90 -26.57
N ASN A 744 -19.12 3.61 -26.33
CA ASN A 744 -18.41 2.84 -25.32
C ASN A 744 -16.89 2.87 -25.51
N THR A 745 -16.16 2.98 -24.40
CA THR A 745 -14.70 2.84 -24.35
C THR A 745 -14.29 1.46 -23.84
N GLY A 746 -15.10 0.44 -24.12
CA GLY A 746 -14.98 -0.92 -23.59
C GLY A 746 -16.30 -1.38 -22.98
N VAL A 747 -16.46 -2.70 -22.82
CA VAL A 747 -17.68 -3.31 -22.29
C VAL A 747 -17.30 -4.39 -21.30
N ARG A 748 -17.98 -4.43 -20.16
CA ARG A 748 -17.85 -5.48 -19.15
C ARG A 748 -19.02 -6.45 -19.24
N LEU A 749 -18.71 -7.74 -19.24
CA LEU A 749 -19.69 -8.80 -19.04
C LEU A 749 -19.60 -9.24 -17.58
N VAL A 750 -20.74 -9.25 -16.89
CA VAL A 750 -20.86 -9.84 -15.55
C VAL A 750 -21.70 -11.11 -15.65
N ARG A 751 -21.15 -12.25 -15.25
CA ARG A 751 -21.83 -13.54 -15.29
C ARG A 751 -22.19 -13.98 -13.88
N MET A 752 -23.47 -14.20 -13.63
CA MET A 752 -23.93 -14.95 -12.47
C MET A 752 -23.83 -16.44 -12.78
N SER A 753 -22.97 -17.18 -12.08
CA SER A 753 -22.66 -18.58 -12.34
C SER A 753 -22.80 -19.46 -11.09
N ASP A 754 -22.83 -20.78 -11.30
CA ASP A 754 -22.77 -21.79 -10.25
C ASP A 754 -21.31 -22.21 -10.05
N GLN A 755 -20.67 -21.72 -8.98
CA GLN A 755 -19.28 -22.00 -8.65
C GLN A 755 -19.08 -23.31 -7.88
N GLY A 756 -20.08 -24.19 -7.80
CA GLY A 756 -19.95 -25.50 -7.14
C GLY A 756 -18.82 -26.37 -7.71
N VAL A 757 -18.39 -26.10 -8.95
CA VAL A 757 -17.19 -26.66 -9.56
C VAL A 757 -16.36 -25.53 -10.16
N GLY A 758 -15.12 -25.37 -9.68
CA GLY A 758 -14.15 -24.39 -10.18
C GLY A 758 -13.47 -24.83 -11.47
N TYR A 759 -12.60 -23.99 -12.02
CA TYR A 759 -11.97 -24.15 -13.34
C TYR A 759 -12.93 -24.13 -14.52
N GLN A 760 -14.07 -23.44 -14.37
CA GLN A 760 -14.90 -23.11 -15.53
C GLN A 760 -14.12 -22.16 -16.43
N GLN A 761 -13.97 -22.55 -17.69
CA GLN A 761 -13.13 -21.81 -18.64
C GLN A 761 -13.77 -21.79 -20.03
N ALA A 762 -13.79 -20.62 -20.66
CA ALA A 762 -14.24 -20.46 -22.04
C ALA A 762 -13.36 -19.48 -22.84
N ALA A 763 -13.09 -19.81 -24.10
CA ALA A 763 -12.57 -18.83 -25.05
C ALA A 763 -13.69 -17.86 -25.44
N VAL A 764 -13.41 -16.56 -25.37
CA VAL A 764 -14.38 -15.49 -25.61
C VAL A 764 -14.17 -14.89 -26.99
N PHE A 765 -15.26 -14.81 -27.77
CA PHE A 765 -15.29 -14.21 -29.09
C PHE A 765 -16.32 -13.09 -29.14
N VAL A 766 -15.97 -11.99 -29.81
CA VAL A 766 -16.85 -10.85 -30.11
C VAL A 766 -16.92 -10.70 -31.63
N ASP A 767 -18.11 -10.85 -32.21
CA ASP A 767 -18.34 -10.81 -33.67
C ASP A 767 -17.39 -11.73 -34.45
N GLY A 768 -17.07 -12.90 -33.89
CA GLY A 768 -16.18 -13.90 -34.48
C GLY A 768 -14.68 -13.67 -34.24
N GLN A 769 -14.27 -12.54 -33.65
CA GLN A 769 -12.89 -12.30 -33.23
C GLN A 769 -12.67 -12.82 -31.81
N GLN A 770 -11.66 -13.67 -31.59
CA GLN A 770 -11.27 -14.07 -30.23
C GLN A 770 -10.65 -12.89 -29.50
N VAL A 771 -11.14 -12.58 -28.30
CA VAL A 771 -10.67 -11.46 -27.48
C VAL A 771 -9.95 -11.93 -26.20
N GLY A 772 -10.15 -13.17 -25.78
CA GLY A 772 -9.42 -13.73 -24.64
C GLY A 772 -9.98 -15.05 -24.14
N THR A 773 -9.65 -15.37 -22.89
CA THR A 773 -10.07 -16.57 -22.18
C THR A 773 -10.63 -16.13 -20.84
N TRP A 774 -11.89 -16.47 -20.57
CA TRP A 774 -12.52 -16.27 -19.27
C TRP A 774 -12.28 -17.53 -18.43
N LEU A 775 -11.48 -17.41 -17.37
CA LEU A 775 -11.18 -18.46 -16.42
C LEU A 775 -11.68 -18.07 -15.03
N GLN A 776 -12.43 -18.95 -14.38
CA GLN A 776 -12.73 -18.89 -12.95
C GLN A 776 -12.22 -20.16 -12.27
N PRO A 777 -11.04 -20.12 -11.61
CA PRO A 777 -10.48 -21.31 -10.97
C PRO A 777 -11.11 -21.65 -9.62
N LEU A 778 -11.74 -20.67 -8.95
CA LEU A 778 -12.27 -20.88 -7.60
C LEU A 778 -13.52 -21.78 -7.64
N ALA A 779 -13.67 -22.60 -6.60
CA ALA A 779 -14.84 -23.44 -6.37
C ALA A 779 -15.37 -23.17 -4.96
N ASN A 780 -16.69 -23.17 -4.80
CA ASN A 780 -17.33 -23.10 -3.48
C ASN A 780 -18.60 -23.95 -3.46
N THR A 781 -18.65 -24.96 -2.59
CA THR A 781 -19.80 -25.86 -2.43
C THR A 781 -20.84 -25.36 -1.41
N HIS A 782 -20.52 -24.31 -0.64
CA HIS A 782 -21.40 -23.70 0.35
C HIS A 782 -22.18 -22.53 -0.26
N SER A 783 -21.47 -21.47 -0.65
CA SER A 783 -22.02 -20.33 -1.40
C SER A 783 -21.79 -20.54 -2.89
N ARG A 784 -22.74 -21.18 -3.57
CA ARG A 784 -22.58 -21.59 -4.97
C ARG A 784 -22.85 -20.48 -5.96
N TRP A 785 -23.52 -19.39 -5.58
CA TRP A 785 -23.68 -18.27 -6.49
C TRP A 785 -22.42 -17.41 -6.52
N LEU A 786 -22.02 -17.02 -7.73
CA LEU A 786 -20.87 -16.17 -7.98
C LEU A 786 -21.18 -15.19 -9.12
N GLU A 787 -20.88 -13.91 -8.93
CA GLU A 787 -20.81 -12.93 -10.02
C GLU A 787 -19.34 -12.65 -10.38
N ASP A 788 -18.88 -13.24 -11.49
CA ASP A 788 -17.55 -12.98 -12.05
C ASP A 788 -17.62 -12.12 -13.32
N ARG A 789 -16.48 -11.56 -13.74
CA ARG A 789 -16.45 -10.53 -14.80
C ARG A 789 -15.44 -10.82 -15.90
N PHE A 790 -15.72 -10.32 -17.09
CA PHE A 790 -14.80 -10.31 -18.22
C PHE A 790 -14.92 -9.00 -19.01
N ASP A 791 -13.81 -8.29 -19.19
CA ASP A 791 -13.78 -7.04 -19.94
C ASP A 791 -13.47 -7.30 -21.42
N LEU A 792 -14.32 -6.77 -22.29
CA LEU A 792 -14.17 -6.76 -23.73
C LEU A 792 -13.37 -5.51 -24.13
N PRO A 793 -12.29 -5.67 -24.91
CA PRO A 793 -11.44 -4.54 -25.27
C PRO A 793 -12.16 -3.57 -26.22
N PRO A 794 -11.84 -2.27 -26.18
CA PRO A 794 -12.43 -1.26 -27.07
C PRO A 794 -12.24 -1.61 -28.55
N SER A 795 -11.13 -2.27 -28.90
CA SER A 795 -10.86 -2.75 -30.26
C SER A 795 -11.93 -3.70 -30.81
N ALA A 796 -12.72 -4.33 -29.93
CA ALA A 796 -13.79 -5.24 -30.30
C ALA A 796 -15.19 -4.62 -30.21
N THR A 797 -15.38 -3.51 -29.48
CA THR A 797 -16.71 -2.97 -29.14
C THR A 797 -16.93 -1.51 -29.56
N ALA A 798 -15.88 -0.71 -29.74
CA ALA A 798 -15.99 0.73 -30.00
C ALA A 798 -16.75 1.03 -31.31
N GLY A 799 -17.66 2.00 -31.26
CA GLY A 799 -18.48 2.42 -32.40
C GLY A 799 -19.61 1.46 -32.78
N LYS A 800 -19.80 0.37 -32.04
CA LYS A 800 -20.90 -0.59 -32.24
C LYS A 800 -22.03 -0.29 -31.26
N THR A 801 -23.26 -0.59 -31.65
CA THR A 801 -24.46 -0.51 -30.78
C THR A 801 -24.95 -1.88 -30.32
N SER A 802 -24.37 -2.95 -30.87
CA SER A 802 -24.63 -4.33 -30.48
C SER A 802 -23.43 -5.19 -30.85
N VAL A 803 -23.19 -6.26 -30.10
CA VAL A 803 -22.15 -7.25 -30.37
C VAL A 803 -22.66 -8.67 -30.16
N THR A 804 -22.19 -9.62 -30.97
CA THR A 804 -22.45 -11.05 -30.78
C THR A 804 -21.31 -11.66 -29.96
N ILE A 805 -21.66 -12.15 -28.78
CA ILE A 805 -20.77 -12.88 -27.88
C ILE A 805 -20.86 -14.37 -28.19
N LYS A 806 -19.72 -15.03 -28.36
CA LYS A 806 -19.61 -16.49 -28.40
C LYS A 806 -18.61 -16.96 -27.36
N LEU A 807 -19.07 -17.82 -26.46
CA LEU A 807 -18.27 -18.47 -25.43
C LEU A 807 -18.04 -19.92 -25.84
N VAL A 808 -16.80 -20.37 -25.90
CA VAL A 808 -16.44 -21.75 -26.25
C VAL A 808 -15.80 -22.40 -25.03
N PRO A 809 -16.55 -23.22 -24.25
CA PRO A 809 -15.99 -23.95 -23.12
C PRO A 809 -14.79 -24.80 -23.54
N VAL A 810 -13.77 -24.91 -22.68
CA VAL A 810 -12.56 -25.68 -22.97
C VAL A 810 -12.83 -27.18 -22.90
N ASP A 811 -12.36 -27.92 -23.91
CA ASP A 811 -12.52 -29.37 -24.00
C ASP A 811 -11.93 -30.09 -22.76
N GLY A 812 -12.70 -31.01 -22.18
CA GLY A 812 -12.29 -31.77 -20.99
C GLY A 812 -12.36 -31.00 -19.67
N GLY A 813 -12.74 -29.72 -19.70
CA GLY A 813 -13.02 -28.92 -18.52
C GLY A 813 -14.43 -29.12 -17.96
N PRO A 814 -14.71 -28.56 -16.77
CA PRO A 814 -16.07 -28.44 -16.22
C PRO A 814 -17.02 -27.72 -17.17
N ALA A 815 -18.31 -28.03 -17.08
CA ALA A 815 -19.34 -27.34 -17.85
C ALA A 815 -19.37 -25.84 -17.50
N TRP A 816 -19.49 -24.99 -18.52
CA TRP A 816 -19.70 -23.55 -18.35
C TRP A 816 -21.13 -23.30 -17.89
N SER A 817 -21.27 -22.72 -16.71
CA SER A 817 -22.56 -22.38 -16.12
C SER A 817 -22.85 -20.89 -16.18
N ALA A 818 -24.11 -20.53 -16.36
CA ALA A 818 -24.62 -19.17 -16.19
C ALA A 818 -26.11 -19.19 -15.84
N ALA A 819 -26.54 -18.26 -15.00
CA ALA A 819 -27.92 -17.89 -14.73
C ALA A 819 -28.28 -16.56 -15.42
N ARG A 820 -27.31 -15.65 -15.55
CA ARG A 820 -27.50 -14.33 -16.15
C ARG A 820 -26.17 -13.78 -16.67
N TYR A 821 -26.24 -12.97 -17.72
CA TYR A 821 -25.17 -12.06 -18.14
C TYR A 821 -25.69 -10.62 -18.06
N ARG A 822 -25.06 -9.76 -17.25
CA ARG A 822 -25.22 -8.30 -17.38
C ARG A 822 -24.16 -7.76 -18.32
N VAL A 823 -24.50 -6.72 -19.06
CA VAL A 823 -23.64 -6.04 -20.00
C VAL A 823 -23.55 -4.58 -19.60
N GLU A 824 -22.33 -4.12 -19.35
CA GLU A 824 -22.07 -2.80 -18.82
C GLU A 824 -21.11 -2.08 -19.77
N SER A 825 -21.52 -0.94 -20.32
CA SER A 825 -20.67 -0.14 -21.23
C SER A 825 -19.91 0.92 -20.43
N LEU A 826 -18.60 1.01 -20.65
CA LEU A 826 -17.74 2.06 -20.10
C LEU A 826 -17.95 3.35 -20.89
N GLY A 827 -18.05 4.49 -20.19
CA GLY A 827 -18.42 5.80 -20.75
C GLY A 827 -17.38 6.90 -20.55
#